data_AF-A0A317N582-F1
#
_entry.id   AF-A0A317N582-F1
#
_cell.length_a   1.000
_cell.length_b   1.000
_cell.length_c   1.000
_cell.angle_alpha   90.00
_cell.angle_beta   90.00
_cell.angle_gamma   90.00
#
_symmetry.space_group_name_H-M   'P 1'
#
loop_
_entity.id
_entity.type
_entity.pdbx_description
1 polymer ?
#
loop_
_entity_poly.entity_id
_entity_poly.type
_entity_poly.pdbx_seq_one_letter_code
_entity_poly.pdbx_strand_id
1 'polypeptide(L)'
;MLRATTKVDFWNPDRWRRPVVIDRIGRWIGATRPRRWTVRVLLVLLALTVFPAVLGAAATASSDPESGASATNSALSWMDVRDSYGVELSDYFFATDFGSVIHPENTAIATIINLEFAGWLVIVTTAIWLIGYVLSFAWLDLIANALRGVSEAAASQIATPVMLATAVSIGAFFVAYFVIRGLHAKAAMQVATMFAVAVIGPFFLAAPLAEIMSSHGLLASGRDVGVGIAAGLNGDGTSDPTQLVETIQGTMAENFARRPLQVWNFGHVVDNRANCAVVWTVGVNSGDDERLKEGMRTCGDSAAYRAAADPSVGQIGAGLLLIICAGILLGFSVVLAKRILRGALDAIYHGFLAIVGFAAGGFIYGPTQTFLVRNIVDSAVGALEMTFYTVALGFKMLLLGNIFRLAGDDVMAVFVIAALIESVAISQLKRAGRSFDESKDWVVSRVSQALRGADATPVRAGGGAAVATGMGSTGLLRTLPHALIAGFAAASTVSNSPLTEWALGKVPRPLRPYARLQKEVMLSQAGIYTRPGLGGADGWHVQTMLNRPVFARAALRGAQAFGGIDTVMGAAGALMELSKVGGGLDAAAGALHGAGFRDQDLILNAVYSWGTILHNSEDETLANKPLGRVVAAMQRAQHSALSVARGGGDMQEAAADIATLRANAALYREAYPGGVTLDGGAEDGPQRAFVSDYMANPTSPKILALQKLSGGEALNEDDHAKSGGLLTGIDPVDAARMMQWIGNEDAKRTLEAVGRIVENPADVQLWRDARRTISNAASTDQWSAGLNRTTTNSLAPPPSDQPNPGSETVNWAALKAIANRTRR
;
A
#
# COMPACT_ATOMS: atom_id res chain seq x y z
N MET A 1 -42.76 21.33 7.18
CA MET A 1 -41.95 22.31 7.96
C MET A 1 -40.51 21.85 7.96
N LEU A 2 -39.59 22.58 7.34
CA LEU A 2 -38.12 22.62 7.54
C LEU A 2 -37.42 23.08 6.23
N ARG A 3 -37.65 24.34 5.86
CA ARG A 3 -36.86 25.06 4.85
C ARG A 3 -36.71 26.52 5.31
N ALA A 4 -35.95 26.74 6.39
CA ALA A 4 -35.71 28.09 6.91
C ALA A 4 -34.48 28.21 7.83
N THR A 5 -33.35 27.54 7.56
CA THR A 5 -32.14 27.68 8.42
C THR A 5 -30.86 28.09 7.71
N THR A 6 -30.79 28.14 6.38
CA THR A 6 -29.52 28.38 5.67
C THR A 6 -29.04 29.84 5.61
N LYS A 7 -29.83 30.83 6.08
CA LYS A 7 -29.46 32.25 6.00
C LYS A 7 -28.82 32.84 7.27
N VAL A 8 -28.82 32.12 8.40
CA VAL A 8 -28.32 32.65 9.68
C VAL A 8 -26.85 32.27 9.96
N ASP A 9 -26.31 31.26 9.26
CA ASP A 9 -24.95 30.74 9.53
C ASP A 9 -23.79 31.59 8.97
N PHE A 10 -24.06 32.55 8.07
CA PHE A 10 -23.00 33.35 7.47
C PHE A 10 -22.47 34.44 8.43
N TRP A 11 -23.29 34.90 9.36
CA TRP A 11 -22.99 36.00 10.29
C TRP A 11 -22.56 35.55 11.70
N ASN A 12 -22.21 34.28 11.88
CA ASN A 12 -21.75 33.80 13.18
C ASN A 12 -20.28 34.23 13.44
N PRO A 13 -19.99 35.08 14.44
CA PRO A 13 -18.63 35.54 14.77
C PRO A 13 -17.71 34.40 15.22
N ASP A 14 -18.27 33.28 15.70
CA ASP A 14 -17.48 32.09 16.07
C ASP A 14 -16.81 31.43 14.86
N ARG A 15 -17.27 31.74 13.63
CA ARG A 15 -16.70 31.26 12.37
C ARG A 15 -15.35 31.89 12.04
N TRP A 16 -15.04 33.07 12.59
CA TRP A 16 -13.83 33.85 12.33
C TRP A 16 -12.79 33.76 13.44
N ARG A 17 -13.05 32.96 14.48
CA ARG A 17 -12.06 32.67 15.52
C ARG A 17 -10.83 32.01 14.90
N ARG A 18 -9.63 32.54 15.21
CA ARG A 18 -8.33 32.01 14.74
C ARG A 18 -8.24 30.48 14.69
N PRO A 19 -8.58 29.72 15.75
CA PRO A 19 -8.49 28.26 15.71
C PRO A 19 -9.43 27.60 14.69
N VAL A 20 -10.63 28.16 14.46
CA VAL A 20 -11.63 27.63 13.51
C VAL A 20 -11.23 27.91 12.06
N VAL A 21 -10.59 29.07 11.82
CA VAL A 21 -10.04 29.42 10.50
C VAL A 21 -8.82 28.57 10.18
N ILE A 22 -7.91 28.37 11.12
CA ILE A 22 -6.72 27.51 10.97
C ILE A 22 -7.14 26.06 10.71
N ASP A 23 -8.12 25.53 11.45
CA ASP A 23 -8.62 24.18 11.27
C ASP A 23 -9.34 24.01 9.91
N ARG A 24 -10.05 25.05 9.43
CA ARG A 24 -10.68 25.03 8.10
C ARG A 24 -9.64 25.07 6.98
N ILE A 25 -8.61 25.90 7.11
CA ILE A 25 -7.48 25.94 6.18
C ILE A 25 -6.76 24.58 6.19
N GLY A 26 -6.50 24.01 7.38
CA GLY A 26 -5.90 22.68 7.52
C GLY A 26 -6.73 21.58 6.87
N ARG A 27 -8.06 21.60 7.03
CA ARG A 27 -8.99 20.67 6.36
C ARG A 27 -9.05 20.89 4.85
N TRP A 28 -8.99 22.14 4.37
CA TRP A 28 -8.98 22.48 2.95
C TRP A 28 -7.68 22.06 2.25
N ILE A 29 -6.53 22.33 2.88
CA ILE A 29 -5.21 21.86 2.45
C ILE A 29 -5.17 20.32 2.49
N GLY A 30 -5.78 19.73 3.52
CA GLY A 30 -5.86 18.29 3.74
C GLY A 30 -6.77 17.53 2.76
N ALA A 31 -7.71 18.19 2.09
CA ALA A 31 -8.78 17.52 1.35
C ALA A 31 -8.30 16.73 0.13
N THR A 32 -7.24 17.16 -0.56
CA THR A 32 -6.75 16.47 -1.77
C THR A 32 -5.22 16.42 -1.85
N ARG A 33 -4.67 15.32 -2.39
CA ARG A 33 -3.22 15.16 -2.65
C ARG A 33 -2.60 16.31 -3.47
N PRO A 34 -3.21 16.81 -4.56
CA PRO A 34 -2.63 17.93 -5.33
C PRO A 34 -2.59 19.24 -4.55
N ARG A 35 -3.58 19.56 -3.69
CA ARG A 35 -3.59 20.78 -2.87
C ARG A 35 -2.50 20.79 -1.79
N ARG A 36 -2.23 19.64 -1.17
CA ARG A 36 -1.09 19.49 -0.25
C ARG A 36 0.24 19.71 -0.97
N TRP A 37 0.32 19.29 -2.22
CA TRP A 37 1.55 19.41 -3.00
C TRP A 37 1.76 20.85 -3.46
N THR A 38 0.75 21.54 -4.00
CA THR A 38 0.84 22.95 -4.39
C THR A 38 1.13 23.88 -3.22
N VAL A 39 0.50 23.66 -2.05
CA VAL A 39 0.78 24.48 -0.86
C VAL A 39 2.20 24.25 -0.33
N ARG A 40 2.72 23.01 -0.39
CA ARG A 40 4.11 22.72 -0.03
C ARG A 40 5.10 23.35 -1.01
N VAL A 41 4.81 23.27 -2.31
CA VAL A 41 5.63 23.91 -3.34
C VAL A 41 5.62 25.43 -3.15
N LEU A 42 4.45 26.04 -2.94
CA LEU A 42 4.33 27.48 -2.67
C LEU A 42 5.03 27.91 -1.38
N LEU A 43 4.96 27.12 -0.30
CA LEU A 43 5.69 27.41 0.94
C LEU A 43 7.21 27.28 0.77
N VAL A 44 7.66 26.30 -0.01
CA VAL A 44 9.08 26.13 -0.33
C VAL A 44 9.58 27.25 -1.23
N LEU A 45 8.79 27.65 -2.24
CA LEU A 45 9.07 28.81 -3.11
C LEU A 45 9.10 30.10 -2.29
N LEU A 46 8.11 30.32 -1.43
CA LEU A 46 8.05 31.47 -0.54
C LEU A 46 9.22 31.49 0.44
N ALA A 47 9.63 30.34 0.99
CA ALA A 47 10.81 30.27 1.86
C ALA A 47 12.11 30.51 1.08
N LEU A 48 12.22 29.99 -0.14
CA LEU A 48 13.36 30.19 -1.05
C LEU A 48 13.45 31.60 -1.62
N THR A 49 12.36 32.36 -1.67
CA THR A 49 12.39 33.75 -2.15
C THR A 49 12.45 34.75 -0.99
N VAL A 50 11.65 34.57 0.06
CA VAL A 50 11.55 35.54 1.16
C VAL A 50 12.74 35.46 2.10
N PHE A 51 13.26 34.27 2.41
CA PHE A 51 14.40 34.16 3.33
C PHE A 51 15.70 34.73 2.72
N PRO A 52 16.03 34.46 1.44
CA PRO A 52 17.15 35.11 0.78
C PRO A 52 16.91 36.59 0.47
N ALA A 53 15.67 37.01 0.17
CA ALA A 53 15.37 38.45 0.00
C ALA A 53 15.55 39.26 1.29
N VAL A 54 15.22 38.67 2.45
CA VAL A 54 15.44 39.31 3.77
C VAL A 54 16.94 39.35 4.12
N LEU A 55 17.70 38.30 3.81
CA LEU A 55 19.15 38.28 4.01
C LEU A 55 19.89 39.18 3.00
N GLY A 56 19.44 39.24 1.75
CA GLY A 56 19.96 40.11 0.70
C GLY A 56 19.67 41.58 0.98
N ALA A 57 18.46 41.91 1.48
CA ALA A 57 18.13 43.27 1.91
C ALA A 57 18.99 43.75 3.10
N ALA A 58 19.38 42.83 3.99
CA ALA A 58 20.32 43.13 5.07
C ALA A 58 21.76 43.34 4.56
N ALA A 59 22.17 42.63 3.49
CA ALA A 59 23.47 42.80 2.85
C ALA A 59 23.58 44.14 2.09
N THR A 60 22.54 44.53 1.34
CA THR A 60 22.49 45.81 0.59
C THR A 60 22.35 47.04 1.47
N ALA A 61 21.98 46.89 2.74
CA ALA A 61 21.89 47.99 3.70
C ALA A 61 23.27 48.47 4.21
N SER A 62 24.35 47.76 3.87
CA SER A 62 25.73 48.07 4.30
C SER A 62 26.59 48.77 3.24
N SER A 63 26.07 48.97 2.02
CA SER A 63 26.75 49.70 0.95
C SER A 63 26.25 51.15 0.86
N ASP A 64 27.17 52.11 0.96
CA ASP A 64 26.88 53.55 0.78
C ASP A 64 26.29 53.81 -0.62
N PRO A 65 25.07 54.40 -0.72
CA PRO A 65 24.37 54.60 -1.99
C PRO A 65 25.05 55.63 -2.91
N GLU A 66 26.11 56.30 -2.47
CA GLU A 66 26.85 57.30 -3.26
C GLU A 66 27.97 56.72 -4.13
N SER A 67 28.32 55.43 -4.02
CA SER A 67 29.56 54.91 -4.64
C SER A 67 29.42 54.16 -5.98
N GLY A 68 28.21 53.90 -6.49
CA GLY A 68 28.03 53.22 -7.79
C GLY A 68 28.63 51.80 -7.87
N ALA A 69 29.13 51.25 -6.75
CA ALA A 69 29.78 49.95 -6.69
C ALA A 69 28.75 48.82 -6.48
N SER A 70 28.83 47.77 -7.30
CA SER A 70 28.02 46.57 -7.14
C SER A 70 28.33 45.88 -5.80
N ALA A 71 27.31 45.69 -4.97
CA ALA A 71 27.47 45.14 -3.61
C ALA A 71 28.02 43.70 -3.62
N THR A 72 29.23 43.49 -3.11
CA THR A 72 29.78 42.17 -2.81
C THR A 72 29.09 41.59 -1.57
N ASN A 73 28.78 40.29 -1.58
CA ASN A 73 28.00 39.64 -0.53
C ASN A 73 28.92 39.17 0.62
N SER A 74 29.37 40.13 1.44
CA SER A 74 30.24 39.90 2.61
C SER A 74 29.70 38.87 3.61
N ALA A 75 28.38 38.68 3.69
CA ALA A 75 27.71 37.66 4.52
C ALA A 75 27.98 36.20 4.09
N LEU A 76 28.53 35.96 2.88
CA LEU A 76 28.85 34.63 2.37
C LEU A 76 30.33 34.24 2.55
N SER A 77 31.20 35.19 2.92
CA SER A 77 32.66 34.98 3.04
C SER A 77 33.07 33.89 4.03
N TRP A 78 32.25 33.62 5.05
CA TRP A 78 32.53 32.54 6.00
C TRP A 78 32.43 31.13 5.38
N MET A 79 31.81 31.00 4.20
CA MET A 79 31.68 29.72 3.50
C MET A 79 32.93 29.36 2.68
N ASP A 80 33.82 30.31 2.37
CA ASP A 80 35.10 30.13 1.64
C ASP A 80 34.98 29.20 0.41
N VAL A 81 33.92 29.37 -0.38
CA VAL A 81 33.72 28.60 -1.62
C VAL A 81 34.43 29.31 -2.76
N ARG A 82 35.41 28.65 -3.37
CA ARG A 82 36.21 29.20 -4.48
C ARG A 82 35.94 28.45 -5.77
N ASP A 83 36.05 29.17 -6.89
CA ASP A 83 36.06 28.55 -8.22
C ASP A 83 37.43 27.93 -8.56
N SER A 84 37.49 27.25 -9.71
CA SER A 84 38.72 26.64 -10.24
C SER A 84 39.85 27.64 -10.55
N TYR A 85 39.56 28.94 -10.62
CA TYR A 85 40.51 30.03 -10.81
C TYR A 85 40.94 30.68 -9.49
N GLY A 86 40.45 30.19 -8.35
CA GLY A 86 40.77 30.68 -7.01
C GLY A 86 39.99 31.93 -6.58
N VAL A 87 38.95 32.32 -7.31
CA VAL A 87 38.09 33.46 -6.96
C VAL A 87 37.02 33.01 -5.98
N GLU A 88 36.81 33.77 -4.91
CA GLU A 88 35.77 33.48 -3.93
C GLU A 88 34.38 33.87 -4.45
N LEU A 89 33.38 33.02 -4.23
CA LEU A 89 32.01 33.28 -4.68
C LEU A 89 31.37 34.50 -4.00
N SER A 90 31.85 34.91 -2.81
CA SER A 90 31.38 36.12 -2.13
C SER A 90 31.74 37.40 -2.89
N ASP A 91 32.81 37.36 -3.69
CA ASP A 91 33.34 38.49 -4.44
C ASP A 91 32.64 38.67 -5.79
N TYR A 92 31.79 37.72 -6.17
CA TYR A 92 31.01 37.81 -7.39
C TYR A 92 30.00 38.94 -7.28
N PHE A 93 29.91 39.74 -8.34
CA PHE A 93 28.93 40.79 -8.49
C PHE A 93 28.33 40.78 -9.90
N PHE A 94 27.12 41.33 -10.05
CA PHE A 94 26.50 41.52 -11.37
C PHE A 94 27.00 42.84 -11.98
N ALA A 95 27.52 42.78 -13.20
CA ALA A 95 28.07 43.96 -13.87
C ALA A 95 26.94 44.71 -14.59
N THR A 96 26.64 45.94 -14.18
CA THR A 96 25.53 46.69 -14.76
C THR A 96 25.71 48.19 -14.57
N ASP A 97 25.29 49.00 -15.54
CA ASP A 97 25.28 50.45 -15.38
C ASP A 97 24.07 50.89 -14.56
N PHE A 98 24.31 51.34 -13.33
CA PHE A 98 23.31 52.00 -12.51
C PHE A 98 23.08 53.40 -13.08
N GLY A 99 22.15 53.49 -14.04
CA GLY A 99 21.90 54.70 -14.82
C GLY A 99 21.80 55.99 -13.98
N SER A 100 22.15 57.12 -14.60
CA SER A 100 22.12 58.43 -13.94
C SER A 100 20.71 58.86 -13.54
N VAL A 101 20.59 59.90 -12.69
CA VAL A 101 19.34 60.54 -12.21
C VAL A 101 18.32 60.86 -13.33
N ILE A 102 18.78 60.84 -14.59
CA ILE A 102 18.04 61.22 -15.80
C ILE A 102 17.38 59.99 -16.49
N HIS A 103 17.71 58.74 -16.12
CA HIS A 103 17.13 57.50 -16.66
C HIS A 103 16.60 56.56 -15.55
N PRO A 104 15.49 56.91 -14.87
CA PRO A 104 14.97 56.18 -13.70
C PRO A 104 14.51 54.75 -14.01
N GLU A 105 14.20 54.44 -15.27
CA GLU A 105 13.80 53.09 -15.70
C GLU A 105 14.97 52.09 -15.63
N ASN A 106 16.18 52.50 -16.02
CA ASN A 106 17.38 51.66 -15.97
C ASN A 106 17.83 51.42 -14.53
N THR A 107 17.72 52.44 -13.66
CA THR A 107 17.99 52.30 -12.22
C THR A 107 17.04 51.30 -11.56
N ALA A 108 15.75 51.32 -11.92
CA ALA A 108 14.76 50.38 -11.37
C ALA A 108 15.03 48.93 -11.81
N ILE A 109 15.33 48.71 -13.09
CA ILE A 109 15.66 47.39 -13.63
C ILE A 109 16.96 46.86 -13.03
N ALA A 110 18.02 47.68 -12.97
CA ALA A 110 19.30 47.30 -12.36
C ALA A 110 19.17 46.95 -10.87
N THR A 111 18.33 47.69 -10.12
CA THR A 111 18.07 47.39 -8.71
C THR A 111 17.39 46.04 -8.52
N ILE A 112 16.40 45.71 -9.37
CA ILE A 112 15.70 44.42 -9.33
C ILE A 112 16.67 43.28 -9.66
N ILE A 113 17.48 43.44 -10.71
CA ILE A 113 18.48 42.43 -11.12
C ILE A 113 19.50 42.22 -10.00
N ASN A 114 19.97 43.28 -9.34
CA ASN A 114 20.93 43.16 -8.25
C ASN A 114 20.35 42.43 -7.02
N LEU A 115 19.08 42.70 -6.67
CA LEU A 115 18.39 41.96 -5.61
C LEU A 115 18.22 40.47 -5.96
N GLU A 116 17.87 40.20 -7.22
CA GLU A 116 17.75 38.85 -7.77
C GLU A 116 19.09 38.10 -7.73
N PHE A 117 20.17 38.78 -8.10
CA PHE A 117 21.53 38.27 -8.07
C PHE A 117 21.98 37.92 -6.65
N ALA A 118 21.74 38.80 -5.68
CA ALA A 118 22.05 38.53 -4.29
C ALA A 118 21.31 37.28 -3.77
N GLY A 119 20.02 37.15 -4.09
CA GLY A 119 19.24 35.96 -3.74
C GLY A 119 19.77 34.68 -4.39
N TRP A 120 20.09 34.72 -5.68
CA TRP A 120 20.66 33.60 -6.42
C TRP A 120 22.02 33.16 -5.87
N LEU A 121 22.94 34.10 -5.64
CA LEU A 121 24.29 33.83 -5.15
C LEU A 121 24.25 33.16 -3.77
N VAL A 122 23.41 33.65 -2.86
CA VAL A 122 23.22 33.02 -1.54
C VAL A 122 22.78 31.57 -1.67
N ILE A 123 21.82 31.27 -2.55
CA ILE A 123 21.29 29.90 -2.74
C ILE A 123 22.37 28.98 -3.32
N VAL A 124 23.06 29.41 -4.38
CA VAL A 124 24.09 28.59 -5.05
C VAL A 124 25.28 28.36 -4.12
N THR A 125 25.81 29.40 -3.49
CA THR A 125 26.96 29.28 -2.57
C THR A 125 26.62 28.36 -1.40
N THR A 126 25.42 28.49 -0.82
CA THR A 126 24.97 27.59 0.27
C THR A 126 24.87 26.14 -0.19
N ALA A 127 24.40 25.89 -1.42
CA ALA A 127 24.29 24.54 -1.97
C ALA A 127 25.67 23.88 -2.14
N ILE A 128 26.62 24.59 -2.75
CA ILE A 128 27.99 24.11 -2.98
C ILE A 128 28.73 23.91 -1.66
N TRP A 129 28.62 24.89 -0.75
CA TRP A 129 29.21 24.81 0.59
C TRP A 129 28.71 23.57 1.34
N LEU A 130 27.39 23.34 1.34
CA LEU A 130 26.79 22.21 2.06
C LEU A 130 27.31 20.86 1.56
N ILE A 131 27.50 20.71 0.24
CA ILE A 131 28.05 19.49 -0.36
C ILE A 131 29.50 19.29 0.09
N GLY A 132 30.34 20.31 -0.04
CA GLY A 132 31.73 20.24 0.41
C GLY A 132 31.86 19.96 1.90
N TYR A 133 31.06 20.63 2.73
CA TYR A 133 31.02 20.43 4.17
C TYR A 133 30.68 18.98 4.54
N VAL A 134 29.67 18.38 3.89
CA VAL A 134 29.30 16.98 4.15
C VAL A 134 30.36 16.00 3.68
N LEU A 135 31.01 16.24 2.54
CA LEU A 135 32.08 15.40 2.01
C LEU A 135 33.38 15.52 2.81
N SER A 136 33.69 16.69 3.35
CA SER A 136 34.91 16.93 4.15
C SER A 136 34.98 16.11 5.43
N PHE A 137 33.83 15.63 5.93
CA PHE A 137 33.68 14.96 7.24
C PHE A 137 34.06 15.83 8.45
N ALA A 138 34.28 17.13 8.30
CA ALA A 138 34.53 18.04 9.42
C ALA A 138 33.42 17.96 10.50
N TRP A 139 32.18 17.72 10.06
CA TRP A 139 31.03 17.52 10.95
C TRP A 139 31.12 16.21 11.77
N LEU A 140 31.78 15.17 11.23
CA LEU A 140 31.93 13.87 11.87
C LEU A 140 32.95 13.98 13.02
N ASP A 141 34.01 14.77 12.86
CA ASP A 141 34.99 15.01 13.93
C ASP A 141 34.35 15.62 15.18
N LEU A 142 33.39 16.53 14.99
CA LEU A 142 32.62 17.12 16.08
C LEU A 142 31.86 16.05 16.88
N ILE A 143 31.25 15.08 16.20
CA ILE A 143 30.52 13.97 16.83
C ILE A 143 31.49 12.93 17.40
N ALA A 144 32.59 12.64 16.71
CA ALA A 144 33.61 11.70 17.15
C ALA A 144 34.19 12.13 18.49
N ASN A 145 34.58 13.40 18.59
CA ASN A 145 35.14 13.98 19.81
C ASN A 145 34.15 13.94 20.98
N ALA A 146 32.86 14.16 20.71
CA ALA A 146 31.82 14.05 21.74
C ALA A 146 31.60 12.61 22.24
N LEU A 147 31.71 11.62 21.34
CA LEU A 147 31.39 10.22 21.67
C LEU A 147 32.56 9.37 22.16
N ARG A 148 33.82 9.77 21.90
CA ARG A 148 35.02 9.03 22.36
C ARG A 148 34.97 8.71 23.85
N GLY A 149 34.79 9.73 24.69
CA GLY A 149 34.74 9.55 26.15
C GLY A 149 33.57 8.68 26.63
N VAL A 150 32.42 8.73 25.96
CA VAL A 150 31.25 7.89 26.28
C VAL A 150 31.52 6.43 25.92
N SER A 151 32.15 6.19 24.76
CA SER A 151 32.44 4.85 24.26
C SER A 151 33.50 4.12 25.08
N GLU A 152 34.55 4.82 25.52
CA GLU A 152 35.61 4.30 26.38
C GLU A 152 35.07 3.98 27.78
N ALA A 153 34.26 4.87 28.36
CA ALA A 153 33.61 4.62 29.64
C ALA A 153 32.64 3.42 29.56
N ALA A 154 31.82 3.34 28.51
CA ALA A 154 30.91 2.22 28.31
C ALA A 154 31.67 0.88 28.12
N ALA A 155 32.72 0.85 27.31
CA ALA A 155 33.52 -0.36 27.11
C ALA A 155 34.20 -0.82 28.41
N SER A 156 34.78 0.11 29.18
CA SER A 156 35.45 -0.21 30.46
C SER A 156 34.51 -0.78 31.53
N GLN A 157 33.27 -0.30 31.59
CA GLN A 157 32.27 -0.78 32.56
C GLN A 157 31.61 -2.08 32.14
N ILE A 158 31.40 -2.29 30.84
CA ILE A 158 30.67 -3.44 30.32
C ILE A 158 31.64 -4.61 30.14
N ALA A 159 32.81 -4.44 29.53
CA ALA A 159 33.76 -5.50 29.23
C ALA A 159 34.65 -5.89 30.43
N THR A 160 34.07 -6.12 31.60
CA THR A 160 34.82 -6.63 32.76
C THR A 160 35.25 -8.08 32.51
N PRO A 161 36.45 -8.50 32.98
CA PRO A 161 36.91 -9.89 32.85
C PRO A 161 35.91 -10.91 33.40
N VAL A 162 35.17 -10.54 34.44
CA VAL A 162 34.10 -11.36 35.04
C VAL A 162 32.91 -11.53 34.09
N MET A 163 32.48 -10.47 33.40
CA MET A 163 31.38 -10.57 32.44
C MET A 163 31.76 -11.42 31.22
N LEU A 164 33.00 -11.30 30.74
CA LEU A 164 33.48 -12.12 29.63
C LEU A 164 33.60 -13.60 30.04
N ALA A 165 34.18 -13.88 31.22
CA ALA A 165 34.29 -15.24 31.74
C ALA A 165 32.92 -15.91 31.93
N THR A 166 31.93 -15.18 32.44
CA THR A 166 30.56 -15.67 32.60
C THR A 166 29.86 -15.90 31.26
N ALA A 167 29.99 -14.97 30.30
CA ALA A 167 29.41 -15.12 28.97
C ALA A 167 29.99 -16.31 28.19
N VAL A 168 31.32 -16.52 28.27
CA VAL A 168 32.00 -17.69 27.68
C VAL A 168 31.53 -18.98 28.33
N SER A 169 31.39 -19.00 29.66
CA SER A 169 30.90 -20.18 30.39
C SER A 169 29.48 -20.57 29.98
N ILE A 170 28.59 -19.59 29.82
CA ILE A 170 27.21 -19.83 29.32
C ILE A 170 27.24 -20.35 27.87
N GLY A 171 28.09 -19.78 27.01
CA GLY A 171 28.30 -20.26 25.65
C GLY A 171 28.76 -21.73 25.61
N ALA A 172 29.74 -22.08 26.44
CA ALA A 172 30.27 -23.44 26.56
C ALA A 172 29.21 -24.44 27.04
N PHE A 173 28.32 -24.03 27.96
CA PHE A 173 27.18 -24.84 28.38
C PHE A 173 26.26 -25.24 27.20
N PHE A 174 25.93 -24.30 26.30
CA PHE A 174 25.10 -24.62 25.13
C PHE A 174 25.81 -25.54 24.13
N VAL A 175 27.13 -25.38 23.96
CA VAL A 175 27.93 -26.32 23.16
C VAL A 175 27.83 -27.74 23.75
N ALA A 176 28.07 -27.89 25.06
CA ALA A 176 27.96 -29.18 25.75
C ALA A 176 26.55 -29.76 25.64
N TYR A 177 25.51 -28.95 25.82
CA TYR A 177 24.11 -29.36 25.65
C TYR A 177 23.81 -29.89 24.25
N PHE A 178 24.29 -29.23 23.19
CA PHE A 178 24.08 -29.69 21.82
C PHE A 178 24.84 -30.97 21.50
N VAL A 179 26.05 -31.15 22.06
CA VAL A 179 26.79 -32.41 21.93
C VAL A 179 26.03 -33.55 22.61
N ILE A 180 25.51 -33.35 23.83
CA ILE A 180 24.72 -34.35 24.57
C ILE A 180 23.43 -34.71 23.82
N ARG A 181 22.80 -33.75 23.14
CA ARG A 181 21.57 -33.97 22.36
C ARG A 181 21.82 -34.53 20.95
N GLY A 182 23.07 -34.83 20.57
CA GLY A 182 23.44 -35.35 19.25
C GLY A 182 23.38 -34.31 18.12
N LEU A 183 23.28 -33.02 18.44
CA LEU A 183 23.18 -31.91 17.50
C LEU A 183 24.55 -31.35 17.13
N HIS A 184 25.45 -32.19 16.60
CA HIS A 184 26.86 -31.84 16.34
C HIS A 184 27.06 -30.63 15.42
N ALA A 185 26.19 -30.46 14.41
CA ALA A 185 26.24 -29.30 13.52
C ALA A 185 25.98 -27.96 14.24
N LYS A 186 25.06 -27.94 15.21
CA LYS A 186 24.77 -26.73 16.01
C LYS A 186 25.89 -26.43 17.00
N ALA A 187 26.49 -27.48 17.59
CA ALA A 187 27.65 -27.34 18.45
C ALA A 187 28.86 -26.74 17.69
N ALA A 188 29.16 -27.26 16.50
CA ALA A 188 30.25 -26.76 15.66
C ALA A 188 30.07 -25.28 15.27
N MET A 189 28.85 -24.89 14.85
CA MET A 189 28.53 -23.49 14.52
C MET A 189 28.65 -22.56 15.72
N GLN A 190 28.26 -23.00 16.92
CA GLN A 190 28.40 -22.21 18.13
C GLN A 190 29.87 -22.00 18.51
N VAL A 191 30.70 -23.05 18.42
CA VAL A 191 32.15 -22.94 18.66
C VAL A 191 32.80 -21.97 17.68
N ALA A 192 32.48 -22.09 16.38
CA ALA A 192 32.98 -21.18 15.36
C ALA A 192 32.57 -19.72 15.62
N THR A 193 31.33 -19.49 16.05
CA THR A 193 30.82 -18.15 16.38
C THR A 193 31.52 -17.58 17.62
N MET A 194 31.67 -18.37 18.68
CA MET A 194 32.38 -17.96 19.89
C MET A 194 33.86 -17.64 19.60
N PHE A 195 34.52 -18.42 18.74
CA PHE A 195 35.88 -18.14 18.29
C PHE A 195 35.98 -16.84 17.51
N ALA A 196 35.07 -16.60 16.55
CA ALA A 196 35.02 -15.35 15.80
C ALA A 196 34.84 -14.13 16.72
N VAL A 197 33.94 -14.22 17.70
CA VAL A 197 33.71 -13.17 18.70
C VAL A 197 34.94 -12.96 19.59
N ALA A 198 35.64 -14.03 19.98
CA ALA A 198 36.87 -13.94 20.78
C ALA A 198 38.03 -13.29 20.04
N VAL A 199 38.14 -13.51 18.72
CA VAL A 199 39.19 -12.90 17.89
C VAL A 199 38.87 -11.45 17.55
N ILE A 200 37.63 -11.15 17.18
CA ILE A 200 37.22 -9.82 16.70
C ILE A 200 36.90 -8.86 17.86
N GLY A 201 36.32 -9.38 18.95
CA GLY A 201 35.84 -8.60 20.08
C GLY A 201 36.88 -7.70 20.74
N PRO A 202 38.12 -8.15 20.99
CA PRO A 202 39.16 -7.30 21.58
C PRO A 202 39.50 -6.07 20.74
N PHE A 203 39.51 -6.19 19.40
CA PHE A 203 39.74 -5.05 18.51
C PHE A 203 38.61 -4.02 18.61
N PHE A 204 37.36 -4.48 18.69
CA PHE A 204 36.20 -3.62 18.89
C PHE A 204 36.06 -3.09 20.32
N LEU A 205 36.55 -3.76 21.36
CA LEU A 205 36.37 -3.30 22.75
C LEU A 205 37.49 -2.37 23.21
N ALA A 206 38.68 -2.46 22.61
CA ALA A 206 39.81 -1.59 22.94
C ALA A 206 39.59 -0.14 22.46
N ALA A 207 38.94 0.05 21.29
CA ALA A 207 38.67 1.37 20.72
C ALA A 207 37.35 1.38 19.90
N PRO A 208 36.20 1.19 20.57
CA PRO A 208 34.94 0.79 19.95
C PRO A 208 34.34 1.72 18.90
N LEU A 209 34.65 3.01 19.02
CA LEU A 209 34.21 4.02 18.07
C LEU A 209 35.37 4.60 17.26
N ALA A 210 36.60 4.50 17.77
CA ALA A 210 37.77 4.99 17.08
C ALA A 210 38.02 4.19 15.79
N GLU A 211 37.78 2.88 15.76
CA GLU A 211 38.02 2.10 14.54
C GLU A 211 36.99 2.40 13.42
N ILE A 212 35.76 2.81 13.77
CA ILE A 212 34.73 3.19 12.80
C ILE A 212 34.89 4.65 12.36
N MET A 213 35.29 5.53 13.29
CA MET A 213 35.34 6.99 13.11
C MET A 213 36.74 7.57 12.95
N SER A 214 37.81 6.76 12.98
CA SER A 214 39.17 7.26 12.76
C SER A 214 39.36 7.75 11.33
N SER A 215 40.43 8.51 11.12
CA SER A 215 40.89 8.94 9.80
C SER A 215 41.11 7.79 8.81
N HIS A 216 41.23 6.53 9.30
CA HIS A 216 41.36 5.32 8.49
C HIS A 216 40.22 4.32 8.71
N GLY A 217 39.17 4.73 9.41
CA GLY A 217 38.08 3.86 9.81
C GLY A 217 37.12 3.49 8.68
N LEU A 218 36.14 2.64 8.96
CA LEU A 218 35.16 2.15 7.97
C LEU A 218 34.41 3.29 7.25
N LEU A 219 34.11 4.38 7.96
CA LEU A 219 33.43 5.54 7.37
C LEU A 219 34.37 6.39 6.50
N ALA A 220 35.60 6.62 6.97
CA ALA A 220 36.60 7.38 6.24
C ALA A 220 37.03 6.63 4.96
N SER A 221 37.30 5.34 5.06
CA SER A 221 37.61 4.49 3.90
C SER A 221 36.47 4.43 2.88
N GLY A 222 35.21 4.34 3.33
CA GLY A 222 34.05 4.41 2.43
C GLY A 222 33.97 5.75 1.67
N ARG A 223 34.20 6.87 2.37
CA ARG A 223 34.32 8.19 1.73
C ARG A 223 35.47 8.22 0.75
N ASP A 224 36.67 7.85 1.16
CA ASP A 224 37.88 7.98 0.35
C ASP A 224 37.82 7.11 -0.91
N VAL A 225 37.23 5.92 -0.82
CA VAL A 225 36.90 5.09 -1.99
C VAL A 225 35.88 5.79 -2.88
N GLY A 226 34.81 6.33 -2.32
CA GLY A 226 33.77 7.01 -3.10
C GLY A 226 34.27 8.28 -3.80
N VAL A 227 35.09 9.05 -3.09
CA VAL A 227 35.76 10.27 -3.56
C VAL A 227 36.82 9.90 -4.60
N GLY A 228 37.64 8.89 -4.38
CA GLY A 228 38.63 8.41 -5.35
C GLY A 228 38.03 7.85 -6.64
N ILE A 229 36.90 7.12 -6.56
CA ILE A 229 36.15 6.69 -7.76
C ILE A 229 35.58 7.91 -8.49
N ALA A 230 35.03 8.88 -7.76
CA ALA A 230 34.57 10.13 -8.35
C ALA A 230 35.70 10.91 -9.05
N ALA A 231 36.90 10.95 -8.47
CA ALA A 231 38.09 11.59 -9.06
C ALA A 231 38.56 10.90 -10.32
N GLY A 232 38.68 9.56 -10.27
CA GLY A 232 39.11 8.76 -11.40
C GLY A 232 38.15 8.89 -12.59
N LEU A 233 36.85 9.09 -12.32
CA LEU A 233 35.89 9.43 -13.36
C LEU A 233 36.16 10.82 -13.95
N ASN A 234 36.47 11.83 -13.12
CA ASN A 234 36.75 13.20 -13.55
C ASN A 234 38.17 13.43 -14.13
N GLY A 235 39.06 12.44 -14.06
CA GLY A 235 40.41 12.50 -14.63
C GLY A 235 41.49 13.03 -13.69
N ASP A 236 41.15 13.26 -12.41
CA ASP A 236 42.08 13.73 -11.39
C ASP A 236 42.80 12.52 -10.76
N GLY A 237 44.13 12.48 -10.92
CA GLY A 237 44.99 11.40 -10.42
C GLY A 237 45.51 11.60 -8.99
N THR A 238 45.02 12.61 -8.27
CA THR A 238 45.47 12.91 -6.91
C THR A 238 44.83 11.93 -5.92
N SER A 239 45.65 11.40 -5.01
CA SER A 239 45.20 10.44 -3.98
C SER A 239 44.81 11.10 -2.65
N ASP A 240 44.82 12.44 -2.58
CA ASP A 240 44.54 13.19 -1.35
C ASP A 240 43.05 13.60 -1.28
N PRO A 241 42.26 13.05 -0.31
CA PRO A 241 40.83 13.30 -0.23
C PRO A 241 40.43 14.76 0.01
N THR A 242 41.25 15.55 0.72
CA THR A 242 40.94 16.96 1.04
C THR A 242 41.05 17.85 -0.20
N GLN A 243 42.18 17.76 -0.93
CA GLN A 243 42.38 18.46 -2.21
C GLN A 243 41.31 18.09 -3.23
N LEU A 244 40.80 16.86 -3.17
CA LEU A 244 39.78 16.38 -4.08
C LEU A 244 38.38 16.91 -3.75
N VAL A 245 38.05 17.11 -2.47
CA VAL A 245 36.83 17.84 -2.07
C VAL A 245 36.90 19.30 -2.53
N GLU A 246 38.06 19.95 -2.38
CA GLU A 246 38.28 21.32 -2.89
C GLU A 246 38.13 21.37 -4.42
N THR A 247 38.70 20.41 -5.14
CA THR A 247 38.58 20.30 -6.61
C THR A 247 37.12 20.09 -7.04
N ILE A 248 36.38 19.26 -6.33
CA ILE A 248 34.95 19.02 -6.53
C ILE A 248 34.16 20.32 -6.30
N GLN A 249 34.42 21.04 -5.21
CA GLN A 249 33.77 22.32 -4.92
C GLN A 249 34.12 23.38 -5.96
N GLY A 250 35.38 23.47 -6.40
CA GLY A 250 35.82 24.37 -7.46
C GLY A 250 35.14 24.09 -8.79
N THR A 251 35.01 22.82 -9.15
CA THR A 251 34.28 22.39 -10.36
C THR A 251 32.79 22.72 -10.26
N MET A 252 32.18 22.58 -9.08
CA MET A 252 30.79 22.99 -8.85
C MET A 252 30.62 24.50 -8.94
N ALA A 253 31.51 25.28 -8.32
CA ALA A 253 31.52 26.73 -8.40
C ALA A 253 31.65 27.23 -9.84
N GLU A 254 32.51 26.61 -10.64
CA GLU A 254 32.65 26.96 -12.06
C GLU A 254 31.35 26.68 -12.85
N ASN A 255 30.78 25.49 -12.70
CA ASN A 255 29.62 25.07 -13.51
C ASN A 255 28.29 25.68 -13.04
N PHE A 256 28.11 25.94 -11.74
CA PHE A 256 26.85 26.38 -11.16
C PHE A 256 26.82 27.86 -10.75
N ALA A 257 27.98 28.52 -10.62
CA ALA A 257 28.04 29.95 -10.34
C ALA A 257 28.69 30.72 -11.50
N ARG A 258 29.95 30.45 -11.83
CA ARG A 258 30.73 31.29 -12.77
C ARG A 258 30.13 31.36 -14.17
N ARG A 259 29.96 30.21 -14.83
CA ARG A 259 29.38 30.14 -16.19
C ARG A 259 27.97 30.72 -16.24
N PRO A 260 27.03 30.36 -15.34
CA PRO A 260 25.69 30.98 -15.36
C PRO A 260 25.72 32.48 -15.11
N LEU A 261 26.59 32.99 -14.24
CA LEU A 261 26.73 34.44 -14.02
C LEU A 261 27.21 35.14 -15.29
N GLN A 262 28.21 34.58 -15.98
CA GLN A 262 28.70 35.14 -17.24
C GLN A 262 27.62 35.16 -18.32
N VAL A 263 26.82 34.10 -18.45
CA VAL A 263 25.71 34.04 -19.41
C VAL A 263 24.60 35.01 -19.03
N TRP A 264 24.28 35.14 -17.74
CA TRP A 264 23.27 36.08 -17.27
C TRP A 264 23.69 37.54 -17.51
N ASN A 265 24.96 37.83 -17.27
CA ASN A 265 25.51 39.18 -17.38
C ASN A 265 25.80 39.57 -18.83
N PHE A 266 26.51 38.73 -19.57
CA PHE A 266 27.04 39.05 -20.91
C PHE A 266 26.28 38.39 -22.07
N GLY A 267 25.39 37.42 -21.79
CA GLY A 267 24.66 36.65 -22.79
C GLY A 267 25.38 35.38 -23.29
N HIS A 268 26.67 35.22 -22.97
CA HIS A 268 27.48 34.06 -23.33
C HIS A 268 28.61 33.83 -22.31
N VAL A 269 29.26 32.66 -22.39
CA VAL A 269 30.41 32.34 -21.53
C VAL A 269 31.67 33.02 -22.07
N VAL A 270 32.21 33.95 -21.29
CA VAL A 270 33.40 34.74 -21.65
C VAL A 270 34.69 33.92 -21.48
N ASP A 271 34.66 32.92 -20.60
CA ASP A 271 35.80 32.03 -20.35
C ASP A 271 36.22 31.18 -21.57
N ASN A 272 35.41 31.13 -22.63
CA ASN A 272 35.77 30.45 -23.89
C ASN A 272 37.01 31.08 -24.56
N ARG A 273 37.36 32.33 -24.24
CA ARG A 273 38.57 33.01 -24.68
C ARG A 273 39.52 33.18 -23.50
N ALA A 274 40.70 32.57 -23.56
CA ALA A 274 41.67 32.56 -22.45
C ALA A 274 42.07 33.97 -21.97
N ASN A 275 42.18 34.95 -22.87
CA ASN A 275 42.48 36.34 -22.53
C ASN A 275 41.33 37.01 -21.76
N CYS A 276 40.07 36.76 -22.14
CA CYS A 276 38.92 37.33 -21.46
C CYS A 276 38.62 36.64 -20.11
N ALA A 277 38.94 35.35 -19.97
CA ALA A 277 38.84 34.62 -18.70
C ALA A 277 39.70 35.27 -17.59
N VAL A 278 40.94 35.65 -17.93
CA VAL A 278 41.86 36.35 -17.01
C VAL A 278 41.31 37.73 -16.65
N VAL A 279 40.82 38.48 -17.64
CA VAL A 279 40.26 39.81 -17.40
C VAL A 279 39.03 39.76 -16.51
N TRP A 280 38.16 38.76 -16.71
CA TRP A 280 37.00 38.55 -15.85
C TRP A 280 37.41 38.27 -14.40
N THR A 281 38.34 37.33 -14.20
CA THR A 281 38.87 36.99 -12.86
C THR A 281 39.50 38.19 -12.17
N VAL A 282 40.32 38.98 -12.88
CA VAL A 282 40.95 40.20 -12.33
C VAL A 282 39.91 41.27 -12.01
N GLY A 283 38.90 41.44 -12.86
CA GLY A 283 37.82 42.40 -12.63
C GLY A 283 36.98 42.06 -11.41
N VAL A 284 36.58 40.79 -11.26
CA VAL A 284 35.82 40.31 -10.08
C VAL A 284 36.61 40.49 -8.79
N ASN A 285 37.87 40.06 -8.76
CA ASN A 285 38.76 40.24 -7.59
C ASN A 285 39.00 41.71 -7.22
N SER A 286 38.83 42.64 -8.16
CA SER A 286 38.99 44.07 -7.90
C SER A 286 37.75 44.72 -7.28
N GLY A 287 36.58 44.07 -7.34
CA GLY A 287 35.30 44.62 -6.88
C GLY A 287 34.81 45.84 -7.68
N ASP A 288 35.46 46.16 -8.81
CA ASP A 288 35.21 47.36 -9.63
C ASP A 288 34.48 46.97 -10.93
N ASP A 289 33.21 47.37 -11.00
CA ASP A 289 32.34 47.08 -12.14
C ASP A 289 32.79 47.77 -13.43
N GLU A 290 33.23 49.03 -13.35
CA GLU A 290 33.70 49.77 -14.52
C GLU A 290 34.97 49.13 -15.10
N ARG A 291 35.88 48.72 -14.22
CA ARG A 291 37.10 48.02 -14.61
C ARG A 291 36.81 46.67 -15.27
N LEU A 292 35.81 45.93 -14.79
CA LEU A 292 35.38 44.68 -15.41
C LEU A 292 34.78 44.95 -16.81
N LYS A 293 33.89 45.94 -16.94
CA LYS A 293 33.27 46.32 -18.23
C LYS A 293 34.31 46.77 -19.25
N GLU A 294 35.19 47.70 -18.91
CA GLU A 294 36.23 48.20 -19.83
C GLU A 294 37.27 47.11 -20.15
N GLY A 295 37.53 46.22 -19.20
CA GLY A 295 38.30 45.00 -19.43
C GLY A 295 37.72 44.12 -20.53
N MET A 296 36.40 43.89 -20.54
CA MET A 296 35.72 43.09 -21.57
C MET A 296 35.87 43.72 -22.96
N ARG A 297 35.81 45.05 -23.05
CA ARG A 297 36.09 45.79 -24.28
C ARG A 297 37.52 45.57 -24.76
N THR A 298 38.48 45.64 -23.84
CA THR A 298 39.92 45.49 -24.11
C THR A 298 40.29 44.06 -24.51
N CYS A 299 39.60 43.05 -23.98
CA CYS A 299 39.83 41.64 -24.33
C CYS A 299 39.25 41.23 -25.70
N GLY A 300 38.54 42.16 -26.38
CA GLY A 300 37.97 41.95 -27.71
C GLY A 300 36.53 41.44 -27.72
N ASP A 301 35.80 41.57 -26.60
CA ASP A 301 34.40 41.18 -26.46
C ASP A 301 33.48 42.39 -26.30
N SER A 302 33.25 43.10 -27.41
CA SER A 302 32.37 44.28 -27.41
C SER A 302 30.89 43.93 -27.24
N ALA A 303 30.50 42.66 -27.43
CA ALA A 303 29.15 42.18 -27.15
C ALA A 303 28.91 42.09 -25.64
N ALA A 304 29.86 41.51 -24.89
CA ALA A 304 29.82 41.46 -23.43
C ALA A 304 29.77 42.88 -22.82
N TYR A 305 30.58 43.82 -23.32
CA TYR A 305 30.53 45.22 -22.87
C TYR A 305 29.14 45.86 -23.04
N ARG A 306 28.50 45.65 -24.20
CA ARG A 306 27.16 46.21 -24.48
C ARG A 306 26.07 45.58 -23.61
N ALA A 307 26.14 44.26 -23.39
CA ALA A 307 25.19 43.54 -22.55
C ALA A 307 25.25 43.97 -21.08
N ALA A 308 26.44 44.31 -20.58
CA ALA A 308 26.62 44.85 -19.23
C ALA A 308 26.29 46.36 -19.12
N ALA A 309 26.37 47.11 -20.22
CA ALA A 309 26.09 48.55 -20.22
C ALA A 309 24.59 48.89 -20.27
N ASP A 310 23.74 47.99 -20.77
CA ASP A 310 22.29 48.25 -20.94
C ASP A 310 21.43 47.17 -20.26
N PRO A 311 20.89 47.44 -19.05
CA PRO A 311 20.10 46.45 -18.32
C PRO A 311 18.76 46.16 -19.01
N SER A 312 18.44 44.88 -19.22
CA SER A 312 17.23 44.48 -19.97
C SER A 312 16.25 43.65 -19.14
N VAL A 313 14.96 43.73 -19.48
CA VAL A 313 13.92 42.88 -18.87
C VAL A 313 14.17 41.38 -19.12
N GLY A 314 14.89 41.04 -20.20
CA GLY A 314 15.33 39.67 -20.47
C GLY A 314 16.27 39.11 -19.40
N GLN A 315 17.14 39.95 -18.82
CA GLN A 315 18.01 39.57 -17.72
C GLN A 315 17.22 39.25 -16.45
N ILE A 316 16.10 39.94 -16.17
CA ILE A 316 15.21 39.57 -15.04
C ILE A 316 14.63 38.15 -15.27
N GLY A 317 14.18 37.86 -16.48
CA GLY A 317 13.67 36.51 -16.82
C GLY A 317 14.73 35.41 -16.66
N ALA A 318 15.97 35.70 -17.07
CA ALA A 318 17.10 34.78 -16.90
C ALA A 318 17.47 34.59 -15.42
N GLY A 319 17.48 35.66 -14.63
CA GLY A 319 17.71 35.61 -13.19
C GLY A 319 16.69 34.73 -12.46
N LEU A 320 15.40 34.87 -12.80
CA LEU A 320 14.34 34.12 -12.15
C LEU A 320 14.47 32.62 -12.45
N LEU A 321 14.84 32.31 -13.69
CA LEU A 321 15.13 30.94 -14.11
C LEU A 321 16.35 30.38 -13.36
N LEU A 322 17.41 31.17 -13.20
CA LEU A 322 18.60 30.78 -12.45
C LEU A 322 18.30 30.58 -10.95
N ILE A 323 17.44 31.40 -10.33
CA ILE A 323 16.97 31.19 -8.95
C ILE A 323 16.22 29.85 -8.82
N ILE A 324 15.36 29.53 -9.78
CA ILE A 324 14.63 28.24 -9.77
C ILE A 324 15.63 27.08 -9.88
N CYS A 325 16.60 27.16 -10.79
CA CYS A 325 17.64 26.15 -10.95
C CYS A 325 18.50 26.02 -9.69
N ALA A 326 18.94 27.13 -9.10
CA ALA A 326 19.68 27.17 -7.84
C ALA A 326 18.87 26.57 -6.69
N GLY A 327 17.57 26.81 -6.62
CA GLY A 327 16.67 26.19 -5.64
C GLY A 327 16.58 24.68 -5.78
N ILE A 328 16.59 24.16 -7.02
CA ILE A 328 16.64 22.72 -7.30
C ILE A 328 17.99 22.13 -6.85
N LEU A 329 19.10 22.81 -7.16
CA LEU A 329 20.45 22.43 -6.72
C LEU A 329 20.56 22.40 -5.19
N LEU A 330 20.04 23.43 -4.51
CA LEU A 330 20.00 23.45 -3.04
C LEU A 330 19.13 22.31 -2.49
N GLY A 331 17.98 22.04 -3.11
CA GLY A 331 17.12 20.91 -2.78
C GLY A 331 17.83 19.56 -2.93
N PHE A 332 18.58 19.38 -4.02
CA PHE A 332 19.43 18.21 -4.25
C PHE A 332 20.52 18.09 -3.16
N SER A 333 21.23 19.19 -2.88
CA SER A 333 22.28 19.28 -1.86
C SER A 333 21.76 18.90 -0.47
N VAL A 334 20.60 19.42 -0.08
CA VAL A 334 19.96 19.09 1.21
C VAL A 334 19.53 17.62 1.28
N VAL A 335 18.96 17.07 0.20
CA VAL A 335 18.56 15.66 0.16
C VAL A 335 19.78 14.75 0.29
N LEU A 336 20.85 15.06 -0.43
CA LEU A 336 22.10 14.30 -0.40
C LEU A 336 22.76 14.40 0.98
N ALA A 337 22.90 15.61 1.52
CA ALA A 337 23.43 15.87 2.85
C ALA A 337 22.69 15.05 3.92
N LYS A 338 21.35 15.09 3.89
CA LYS A 338 20.51 14.31 4.81
C LYS A 338 20.75 12.81 4.69
N ARG A 339 20.96 12.29 3.48
CA ARG A 339 21.16 10.85 3.23
C ARG A 339 22.53 10.39 3.75
N ILE A 340 23.58 11.14 3.44
CA ILE A 340 24.95 10.85 3.91
C ILE A 340 25.00 10.93 5.44
N LEU A 341 24.46 12.00 6.03
CA LEU A 341 24.42 12.18 7.48
C LEU A 341 23.65 11.06 8.18
N ARG A 342 22.51 10.65 7.63
CA ARG A 342 21.74 9.53 8.18
C ARG A 342 22.51 8.22 8.11
N GLY A 343 23.12 7.90 6.96
CA GLY A 343 23.91 6.67 6.80
C GLY A 343 25.03 6.58 7.83
N ALA A 344 25.73 7.70 8.08
CA ALA A 344 26.78 7.77 9.09
C ALA A 344 26.25 7.63 10.52
N LEU A 345 25.17 8.34 10.86
CA LEU A 345 24.57 8.27 12.19
C LEU A 345 24.02 6.86 12.49
N ASP A 346 23.40 6.22 11.49
CA ASP A 346 22.96 4.83 11.59
C ASP A 346 24.18 3.91 11.80
N ALA A 347 25.29 4.15 11.08
CA ALA A 347 26.51 3.36 11.24
C ALA A 347 27.17 3.51 12.63
N ILE A 348 27.21 4.73 13.16
CA ILE A 348 27.73 5.04 14.50
C ILE A 348 26.83 4.44 15.58
N TYR A 349 25.51 4.57 15.44
CA TYR A 349 24.54 4.03 16.39
C TYR A 349 24.64 2.51 16.51
N HIS A 350 24.67 1.81 15.37
CA HIS A 350 24.80 0.36 15.36
C HIS A 350 26.20 -0.11 15.76
N GLY A 351 27.25 0.64 15.41
CA GLY A 351 28.60 0.40 15.91
C GLY A 351 28.69 0.47 17.43
N PHE A 352 28.06 1.48 18.04
CA PHE A 352 27.98 1.62 19.50
C PHE A 352 27.20 0.47 20.15
N LEU A 353 26.08 0.02 19.56
CA LEU A 353 25.35 -1.15 20.07
C LEU A 353 26.13 -2.46 19.92
N ALA A 354 27.05 -2.55 18.95
CA ALA A 354 27.90 -3.73 18.77
C ALA A 354 28.84 -3.96 19.97
N ILE A 355 29.22 -2.91 20.72
CA ILE A 355 30.01 -3.00 21.97
C ILE A 355 29.34 -3.94 22.97
N VAL A 356 28.03 -3.73 23.20
CA VAL A 356 27.22 -4.56 24.12
C VAL A 356 27.12 -5.99 23.58
N GLY A 357 27.03 -6.13 22.26
CA GLY A 357 27.06 -7.42 21.58
C GLY A 357 28.37 -8.17 21.80
N PHE A 358 29.53 -7.54 21.66
CA PHE A 358 30.83 -8.19 21.84
C PHE A 358 31.14 -8.51 23.29
N ALA A 359 30.74 -7.65 24.23
CA ALA A 359 31.09 -7.82 25.63
C ALA A 359 30.36 -8.98 26.33
N ALA A 360 29.10 -9.24 25.98
CA ALA A 360 28.33 -10.37 26.54
C ALA A 360 27.59 -11.18 25.46
N GLY A 361 26.97 -10.50 24.50
CA GLY A 361 25.96 -11.12 23.66
C GLY A 361 26.47 -12.15 22.66
N GLY A 362 27.70 -11.99 22.16
CA GLY A 362 28.30 -12.78 21.10
C GLY A 362 28.73 -14.20 21.53
N PHE A 363 28.96 -14.42 22.82
CA PHE A 363 29.33 -15.74 23.34
C PHE A 363 28.11 -16.62 23.64
N ILE A 364 26.94 -16.03 23.86
CA ILE A 364 25.73 -16.74 24.28
C ILE A 364 24.92 -17.15 23.05
N TYR A 365 24.69 -18.47 22.89
CA TYR A 365 23.88 -19.00 21.80
C TYR A 365 22.47 -18.40 21.80
N GLY A 366 22.06 -17.81 20.67
CA GLY A 366 20.68 -17.37 20.45
C GLY A 366 20.49 -15.88 20.14
N PRO A 367 19.51 -15.18 20.75
CA PRO A 367 19.10 -13.84 20.32
C PRO A 367 20.19 -12.77 20.44
N THR A 368 21.08 -12.91 21.42
CA THR A 368 22.15 -11.95 21.71
C THR A 368 23.28 -12.00 20.68
N GLN A 369 23.60 -13.18 20.14
CA GLN A 369 24.52 -13.33 18.99
C GLN A 369 23.93 -12.72 17.72
N THR A 370 22.63 -12.92 17.49
CA THR A 370 21.95 -12.31 16.34
C THR A 370 21.96 -10.78 16.46
N PHE A 371 21.82 -10.24 17.67
CA PHE A 371 21.91 -8.81 17.93
C PHE A 371 23.30 -8.26 17.57
N LEU A 372 24.38 -8.91 18.00
CA LEU A 372 25.75 -8.51 17.64
C LEU A 372 25.93 -8.46 16.11
N VAL A 373 25.61 -9.55 15.42
CA VAL A 373 25.82 -9.67 13.98
C VAL A 373 24.95 -8.69 13.20
N ARG A 374 23.70 -8.48 13.62
CA ARG A 374 22.82 -7.48 13.01
C ARG A 374 23.40 -6.07 13.12
N ASN A 375 23.88 -5.67 14.30
CA ASN A 375 24.46 -4.34 14.48
C ASN A 375 25.74 -4.15 13.65
N ILE A 376 26.57 -5.18 13.50
CA ILE A 376 27.75 -5.11 12.62
C ILE A 376 27.32 -4.91 11.16
N VAL A 377 26.33 -5.68 10.69
CA VAL A 377 25.82 -5.59 9.31
C VAL A 377 25.16 -4.23 9.07
N ASP A 378 24.28 -3.78 9.98
CA ASP A 378 23.61 -2.48 9.88
C ASP A 378 24.63 -1.33 9.87
N SER A 379 25.71 -1.45 10.65
CA SER A 379 26.83 -0.49 10.64
C SER A 379 27.58 -0.48 9.31
N ALA A 380 27.93 -1.65 8.78
CA ALA A 380 28.64 -1.78 7.50
C ALA A 380 27.79 -1.30 6.31
N VAL A 381 26.50 -1.60 6.28
CA VAL A 381 25.63 -1.13 5.20
C VAL A 381 25.40 0.38 5.29
N GLY A 382 25.38 0.96 6.50
CA GLY A 382 25.39 2.43 6.66
C GLY A 382 26.60 3.09 6.00
N ALA A 383 27.80 2.52 6.18
CA ALA A 383 29.02 3.00 5.53
C ALA A 383 29.01 2.82 3.99
N LEU A 384 28.50 1.68 3.51
CA LEU A 384 28.34 1.43 2.07
C LEU A 384 27.33 2.39 1.42
N GLU A 385 26.22 2.69 2.10
CA GLU A 385 25.21 3.62 1.63
C GLU A 385 25.80 5.03 1.44
N MET A 386 26.67 5.48 2.36
CA MET A 386 27.40 6.74 2.20
C MET A 386 28.32 6.73 0.99
N THR A 387 29.14 5.67 0.85
CA THR A 387 30.07 5.50 -0.29
C THR A 387 29.32 5.62 -1.61
N PHE A 388 28.19 4.93 -1.72
CA PHE A 388 27.35 4.96 -2.91
C PHE A 388 26.84 6.36 -3.24
N TYR A 389 26.35 7.13 -2.26
CA TYR A 389 25.87 8.48 -2.50
C TYR A 389 27.00 9.45 -2.91
N THR A 390 28.20 9.26 -2.39
CA THR A 390 29.38 10.04 -2.80
C THR A 390 29.80 9.74 -4.23
N VAL A 391 29.84 8.46 -4.64
CA VAL A 391 30.13 8.07 -6.04
C VAL A 391 29.06 8.63 -6.99
N ALA A 392 27.79 8.51 -6.60
CA ALA A 392 26.67 8.99 -7.40
C ALA A 392 26.76 10.51 -7.63
N LEU A 393 27.23 11.26 -6.65
CA LEU A 393 27.49 12.70 -6.78
C LEU A 393 28.59 12.97 -7.80
N GLY A 394 29.74 12.30 -7.70
CA GLY A 394 30.85 12.46 -8.64
C GLY A 394 30.46 12.16 -10.09
N PHE A 395 29.70 11.09 -10.31
CA PHE A 395 29.14 10.75 -11.62
C PHE A 395 28.23 11.87 -12.16
N LYS A 396 27.42 12.48 -11.30
CA LYS A 396 26.52 13.57 -11.69
C LYS A 396 27.27 14.83 -12.07
N MET A 397 28.33 15.18 -11.34
CA MET A 397 29.21 16.31 -11.68
C MET A 397 29.86 16.11 -13.04
N LEU A 398 30.42 14.92 -13.29
CA LEU A 398 31.03 14.60 -14.58
C LEU A 398 30.03 14.71 -15.73
N LEU A 399 28.85 14.12 -15.55
CA LEU A 399 27.79 14.19 -16.55
C LEU A 399 27.43 15.64 -16.85
N LEU A 400 27.34 16.48 -15.82
CA LEU A 400 26.98 17.88 -15.98
C LEU A 400 28.09 18.69 -16.68
N GLY A 401 29.34 18.52 -16.26
CA GLY A 401 30.49 19.18 -16.90
C GLY A 401 30.61 18.83 -18.38
N ASN A 402 30.37 17.57 -18.76
CA ASN A 402 30.38 17.15 -20.16
C ASN A 402 29.23 17.78 -20.97
N ILE A 403 28.03 17.88 -20.40
CA ILE A 403 26.90 18.53 -21.08
C ILE A 403 27.18 20.02 -21.29
N PHE A 404 27.73 20.72 -20.30
CA PHE A 404 28.11 22.13 -20.44
C PHE A 404 29.16 22.35 -21.53
N ARG A 405 30.12 21.43 -21.69
CA ARG A 405 31.10 21.50 -22.78
C ARG A 405 30.49 21.25 -24.16
N LEU A 406 29.47 20.40 -24.25
CA LEU A 406 28.83 20.01 -25.51
C LEU A 406 27.88 21.08 -26.07
N ALA A 407 27.35 21.95 -25.22
CA ALA A 407 26.28 22.86 -25.62
C ALA A 407 26.74 24.17 -26.30
N GLY A 408 28.03 24.51 -26.24
CA GLY A 408 28.56 25.71 -26.89
C GLY A 408 27.87 26.99 -26.40
N ASP A 409 27.21 27.71 -27.31
CA ASP A 409 26.59 29.02 -27.05
C ASP A 409 25.13 28.95 -26.52
N ASP A 410 24.49 27.77 -26.51
CA ASP A 410 23.10 27.60 -26.02
C ASP A 410 23.05 27.23 -24.53
N VAL A 411 23.72 28.05 -23.72
CA VAL A 411 24.05 27.71 -22.31
C VAL A 411 22.82 27.77 -21.41
N MET A 412 21.83 28.60 -21.73
CA MET A 412 20.58 28.69 -20.96
C MET A 412 19.75 27.41 -21.03
N ALA A 413 19.71 26.73 -22.18
CA ALA A 413 19.06 25.44 -22.31
C ALA A 413 19.73 24.37 -21.44
N VAL A 414 21.06 24.44 -21.28
CA VAL A 414 21.81 23.50 -20.45
C VAL A 414 21.45 23.63 -18.98
N PHE A 415 21.26 24.84 -18.46
CA PHE A 415 20.86 25.00 -17.05
C PHE A 415 19.50 24.37 -16.78
N VAL A 416 18.56 24.48 -17.70
CA VAL A 416 17.25 23.81 -17.60
C VAL A 416 17.42 22.29 -17.65
N ILE A 417 18.25 21.78 -18.56
CA ILE A 417 18.56 20.34 -18.66
C ILE A 417 19.25 19.83 -17.39
N ALA A 418 20.18 20.61 -16.82
CA ALA A 418 20.86 20.33 -15.57
C ALA A 418 19.85 20.21 -14.43
N ALA A 419 18.95 21.18 -14.28
CA ALA A 419 17.88 21.17 -13.29
C ALA A 419 16.93 19.97 -13.46
N LEU A 420 16.64 19.55 -14.70
CA LEU A 420 15.87 18.34 -14.98
C LEU A 420 16.64 17.07 -14.58
N ILE A 421 17.93 16.98 -14.88
CA ILE A 421 18.79 15.86 -14.50
C ILE A 421 18.90 15.75 -12.97
N GLU A 422 19.01 16.86 -12.27
CA GLU A 422 19.01 16.93 -10.81
C GLU A 422 17.67 16.51 -10.22
N SER A 423 16.56 16.97 -10.81
CA SER A 423 15.22 16.54 -10.40
C SER A 423 15.03 15.03 -10.53
N VAL A 424 15.54 14.43 -11.63
CA VAL A 424 15.59 12.98 -11.81
C VAL A 424 16.53 12.34 -10.79
N ALA A 425 17.70 12.92 -10.54
CA ALA A 425 18.66 12.42 -9.55
C ALA A 425 18.03 12.34 -8.15
N ILE A 426 17.28 13.35 -7.71
CA ILE A 426 16.54 13.35 -6.44
C ILE A 426 15.57 12.16 -6.38
N SER A 427 14.88 11.85 -7.48
CA SER A 427 13.97 10.70 -7.55
C SER A 427 14.73 9.37 -7.45
N GLN A 428 15.86 9.26 -8.17
CA GLN A 428 16.68 8.05 -8.17
C GLN A 428 17.32 7.79 -6.81
N LEU A 429 17.83 8.82 -6.13
CA LEU A 429 18.37 8.71 -4.77
C LEU A 429 17.29 8.24 -3.77
N LYS A 430 16.03 8.66 -3.94
CA LYS A 430 14.92 8.17 -3.11
C LYS A 430 14.63 6.70 -3.35
N ARG A 431 14.70 6.24 -4.60
CA ARG A 431 14.49 4.84 -4.97
C ARG A 431 15.64 3.95 -4.50
N ALA A 432 16.88 4.38 -4.73
CA ALA A 432 18.09 3.68 -4.29
C ALA A 432 18.11 3.48 -2.77
N GLY A 433 17.72 4.51 -1.99
CA GLY A 433 17.60 4.36 -0.54
C GLY A 433 16.61 3.27 -0.11
N ARG A 434 15.49 3.10 -0.82
CA ARG A 434 14.54 2.00 -0.53
C ARG A 434 15.14 0.63 -0.84
N SER A 435 15.88 0.51 -1.94
CA SER A 435 16.55 -0.76 -2.27
C SER A 435 17.68 -1.09 -1.28
N PHE A 436 18.36 -0.11 -0.70
CA PHE A 436 19.31 -0.37 0.38
C PHE A 436 18.61 -0.85 1.65
N ASP A 437 17.46 -0.27 2.01
CA ASP A 437 16.67 -0.76 3.16
C ASP A 437 16.17 -2.21 2.93
N GLU A 438 15.69 -2.52 1.72
CA GLU A 438 15.31 -3.88 1.32
C GLU A 438 16.52 -4.84 1.28
N SER A 439 17.69 -4.34 0.88
CA SER A 439 18.95 -5.11 0.85
C SER A 439 19.51 -5.35 2.24
N LYS A 440 19.40 -4.39 3.18
CA LYS A 440 19.74 -4.55 4.60
C LYS A 440 18.92 -5.68 5.19
N ASP A 441 17.60 -5.65 5.01
CA ASP A 441 16.69 -6.70 5.49
C ASP A 441 17.00 -8.05 4.83
N TRP A 442 17.37 -8.06 3.55
CA TRP A 442 17.77 -9.28 2.85
C TRP A 442 19.11 -9.86 3.35
N VAL A 443 20.16 -9.05 3.53
CA VAL A 443 21.48 -9.49 4.04
C VAL A 443 21.37 -9.90 5.51
N VAL A 444 20.73 -9.09 6.35
CA VAL A 444 20.49 -9.37 7.78
C VAL A 444 19.64 -10.60 7.94
N SER A 445 18.66 -10.82 7.05
CA SER A 445 18.01 -12.12 6.92
C SER A 445 19.11 -13.13 6.65
N ARG A 446 19.67 -13.28 5.45
CA ARG A 446 20.67 -14.29 5.07
C ARG A 446 21.77 -14.63 6.10
N VAL A 447 22.30 -13.67 6.85
CA VAL A 447 23.33 -13.90 7.88
C VAL A 447 22.76 -14.36 9.24
N SER A 448 21.68 -13.74 9.76
CA SER A 448 20.92 -14.29 10.93
C SER A 448 20.42 -15.71 10.67
N GLN A 449 20.45 -15.99 9.39
CA GLN A 449 19.78 -16.99 8.68
C GLN A 449 20.95 -17.91 8.08
N ALA A 450 22.23 -17.75 8.52
CA ALA A 450 23.37 -18.70 8.52
C ALA A 450 23.91 -19.22 9.91
N LEU A 451 23.65 -18.53 11.06
CA LEU A 451 23.88 -18.87 12.51
C LEU A 451 23.00 -19.86 13.42
N ARG A 452 22.12 -20.75 12.96
CA ARG A 452 20.97 -21.45 13.64
C ARG A 452 20.71 -22.86 13.05
N GLY A 453 21.42 -23.26 11.97
CA GLY A 453 21.40 -24.59 11.35
C GLY A 453 20.12 -24.94 10.56
N ALA A 454 20.29 -25.52 9.36
CA ALA A 454 19.19 -26.03 8.56
C ALA A 454 18.72 -27.35 9.14
N ASP A 455 17.54 -27.32 9.75
CA ASP A 455 16.56 -28.40 9.76
C ASP A 455 15.31 -27.90 10.49
N ALA A 456 14.29 -27.55 9.71
CA ALA A 456 12.91 -27.47 10.19
C ALA A 456 11.99 -27.98 9.08
N THR A 457 11.64 -29.26 9.15
CA THR A 457 10.42 -29.79 8.54
C THR A 457 9.24 -28.91 8.93
N PRO A 458 8.39 -28.47 7.99
CA PRO A 458 7.28 -27.57 8.29
C PRO A 458 6.20 -28.34 9.06
N VAL A 459 6.14 -28.13 10.38
CA VAL A 459 4.96 -28.49 11.17
C VAL A 459 3.87 -27.48 10.82
N ARG A 460 2.81 -28.02 10.24
CA ARG A 460 1.56 -27.36 9.89
C ARG A 460 0.89 -26.81 11.16
N ALA A 461 1.04 -25.51 11.42
CA ALA A 461 0.20 -24.75 12.34
C ALA A 461 -0.49 -23.64 11.53
N GLY A 462 -1.83 -23.64 11.56
CA GLY A 462 -2.68 -22.85 10.66
C GLY A 462 -2.65 -21.34 10.89
N GLY A 463 -2.96 -20.60 9.82
CA GLY A 463 -3.26 -19.17 9.85
C GLY A 463 -2.61 -18.41 8.70
N GLY A 464 -3.37 -18.20 7.61
CA GLY A 464 -2.91 -17.65 6.34
C GLY A 464 -2.19 -16.30 6.38
N ALA A 465 -1.03 -16.27 5.72
CA ALA A 465 -0.54 -15.14 4.94
C ALA A 465 0.36 -15.71 3.83
N ALA A 466 -0.23 -15.99 2.67
CA ALA A 466 0.52 -16.37 1.48
C ALA A 466 1.26 -15.12 0.96
N VAL A 467 2.58 -15.09 1.14
CA VAL A 467 3.46 -14.22 0.35
C VAL A 467 3.78 -14.97 -0.92
N ALA A 468 3.27 -14.45 -2.04
CA ALA A 468 3.56 -14.90 -3.38
C ALA A 468 5.08 -14.83 -3.65
N THR A 469 5.72 -15.98 -3.85
CA THR A 469 7.03 -16.09 -4.49
C THR A 469 7.07 -17.36 -5.35
N GLY A 470 6.47 -17.26 -6.52
CA GLY A 470 6.63 -18.24 -7.59
C GLY A 470 7.12 -17.52 -8.83
N MET A 471 8.44 -17.42 -9.00
CA MET A 471 9.15 -17.29 -10.28
C MET A 471 10.66 -17.46 -10.04
N GLY A 472 11.25 -18.54 -10.59
CA GLY A 472 12.70 -18.64 -10.81
C GLY A 472 13.53 -19.51 -9.86
N SER A 473 13.07 -20.71 -9.47
CA SER A 473 13.85 -21.66 -8.67
C SER A 473 14.40 -22.83 -9.52
N THR A 474 15.42 -22.60 -10.34
CA THR A 474 16.24 -23.68 -10.95
C THR A 474 17.72 -23.34 -11.15
N GLY A 475 18.26 -22.25 -10.57
CA GLY A 475 19.62 -21.78 -10.93
C GLY A 475 20.57 -21.34 -9.82
N LEU A 476 20.27 -21.49 -8.52
CA LEU A 476 21.11 -20.88 -7.47
C LEU A 476 21.27 -21.72 -6.19
N LEU A 477 21.19 -23.04 -6.32
CA LEU A 477 21.34 -24.02 -5.23
C LEU A 477 22.79 -24.26 -4.78
N ARG A 478 23.73 -23.32 -4.98
CA ARG A 478 25.16 -23.53 -4.66
C ARG A 478 25.85 -22.49 -3.78
N THR A 479 25.20 -21.45 -3.26
CA THR A 479 25.96 -20.34 -2.66
C THR A 479 25.58 -19.80 -1.29
N LEU A 480 24.53 -20.25 -0.56
CA LEU A 480 24.19 -19.57 0.71
C LEU A 480 23.79 -20.49 1.89
N PRO A 481 24.31 -20.28 3.13
CA PRO A 481 24.20 -21.22 4.26
C PRO A 481 23.08 -20.84 5.26
N HIS A 482 22.92 -21.65 6.32
CA HIS A 482 21.69 -22.38 6.67
C HIS A 482 20.89 -22.04 7.94
N ALA A 483 21.18 -21.01 8.72
CA ALA A 483 20.36 -20.59 9.87
C ALA A 483 19.04 -19.90 9.64
N LEU A 484 18.51 -20.00 8.43
CA LEU A 484 17.57 -19.08 7.84
C LEU A 484 16.19 -19.08 8.56
N ILE A 485 16.13 -19.79 9.67
CA ILE A 485 14.93 -20.47 10.08
C ILE A 485 14.53 -20.13 11.51
N ALA A 486 15.45 -19.90 12.46
CA ALA A 486 15.01 -19.74 13.86
C ALA A 486 14.78 -18.28 14.31
N GLY A 487 15.09 -17.27 13.46
CA GLY A 487 15.00 -15.80 13.64
C GLY A 487 13.84 -15.24 14.45
N PHE A 488 12.71 -15.90 14.30
CA PHE A 488 11.40 -15.30 14.51
C PHE A 488 10.83 -15.49 15.93
N ALA A 489 11.48 -16.27 16.79
CA ALA A 489 10.92 -16.62 18.09
C ALA A 489 11.27 -15.65 19.25
N ALA A 490 12.30 -14.81 19.12
CA ALA A 490 12.82 -14.00 20.24
C ALA A 490 12.64 -12.48 20.10
N ALA A 491 12.53 -11.96 18.87
CA ALA A 491 12.10 -10.58 18.64
C ALA A 491 10.63 -10.38 19.06
N SER A 492 9.84 -11.46 19.12
CA SER A 492 8.50 -11.41 19.67
C SER A 492 8.52 -11.23 21.19
N THR A 493 9.42 -11.85 21.95
CA THR A 493 9.40 -11.82 23.43
C THR A 493 9.77 -10.46 24.03
N VAL A 494 10.77 -9.75 23.47
CA VAL A 494 11.15 -8.41 23.95
C VAL A 494 10.15 -7.36 23.47
N SER A 495 9.70 -7.45 22.22
CA SER A 495 8.65 -6.57 21.69
C SER A 495 7.31 -6.76 22.41
N ASN A 496 7.01 -7.98 22.88
CA ASN A 496 5.82 -8.29 23.67
C ASN A 496 6.00 -8.02 25.18
N SER A 497 7.12 -7.46 25.64
CA SER A 497 7.32 -7.23 27.06
C SER A 497 6.48 -6.02 27.53
N PRO A 498 5.63 -6.17 28.57
CA PRO A 498 4.78 -5.06 29.05
C PRO A 498 5.59 -3.84 29.51
N LEU A 499 6.80 -4.07 30.02
CA LEU A 499 7.72 -3.02 30.46
C LEU A 499 8.21 -2.15 29.31
N THR A 500 8.61 -2.75 28.18
CA THR A 500 9.04 -1.99 27.00
C THR A 500 7.90 -1.21 26.36
N GLU A 501 6.68 -1.75 26.38
CA GLU A 501 5.50 -1.05 25.87
C GLU A 501 5.17 0.18 26.70
N TRP A 502 5.27 0.08 28.03
CA TRP A 502 4.99 1.19 28.95
C TRP A 502 6.07 2.29 28.86
N ALA A 503 7.35 1.90 28.85
CA ALA A 503 8.48 2.80 28.75
C ALA A 503 8.49 3.62 27.44
N LEU A 504 8.02 3.03 26.33
CA LEU A 504 7.95 3.69 25.03
C LEU A 504 6.56 4.30 24.75
N GLY A 505 5.88 4.73 25.80
CA GLY A 505 4.66 5.54 25.72
C GLY A 505 3.40 4.73 25.46
N LYS A 506 3.27 3.54 26.05
CA LYS A 506 2.14 2.61 25.86
C LYS A 506 1.95 2.24 24.39
N VAL A 507 3.05 2.00 23.67
CA VAL A 507 3.05 1.59 22.25
C VAL A 507 3.21 0.07 22.20
N PRO A 508 2.22 -0.70 21.72
CA PRO A 508 2.34 -2.13 21.60
C PRO A 508 3.49 -2.48 20.65
N ARG A 509 4.35 -3.43 21.03
CA ARG A 509 5.46 -3.90 20.19
C ARG A 509 6.32 -2.75 19.62
N PRO A 510 6.89 -1.92 20.49
CA PRO A 510 7.41 -0.59 20.13
C PRO A 510 8.60 -0.62 19.15
N LEU A 511 9.25 -1.78 19.00
CA LEU A 511 10.39 -2.01 18.11
C LEU A 511 9.98 -2.37 16.66
N ARG A 512 8.67 -2.40 16.35
CA ARG A 512 8.21 -2.56 14.96
C ARG A 512 8.26 -1.22 14.21
N PRO A 513 8.67 -1.20 12.93
CA PRO A 513 8.81 0.05 12.16
C PRO A 513 7.51 0.87 12.05
N TYR A 514 6.36 0.22 12.22
CA TYR A 514 5.05 0.86 12.25
C TYR A 514 4.38 0.81 13.62
N ALA A 515 5.10 0.59 14.73
CA ALA A 515 4.50 0.38 16.05
C ALA A 515 3.61 1.54 16.51
N ARG A 516 3.98 2.79 16.19
CA ARG A 516 3.17 3.98 16.50
C ARG A 516 1.92 4.08 15.64
N LEU A 517 2.05 3.83 14.33
CA LEU A 517 0.90 3.74 13.43
C LEU A 517 -0.02 2.58 13.83
N GLN A 518 0.56 1.45 14.23
CA GLN A 518 -0.14 0.29 14.73
C GLN A 518 -0.84 0.59 16.06
N LYS A 519 -0.23 1.37 16.96
CA LYS A 519 -0.89 1.91 18.16
C LYS A 519 -2.05 2.83 17.77
N GLU A 520 -1.89 3.74 16.83
CA GLU A 520 -2.96 4.64 16.38
C GLU A 520 -4.12 3.87 15.73
N VAL A 521 -3.81 2.87 14.90
CA VAL A 521 -4.78 1.93 14.32
C VAL A 521 -5.43 1.10 15.43
N MET A 522 -4.66 0.61 16.41
CA MET A 522 -5.18 -0.15 17.55
C MET A 522 -6.01 0.71 18.49
N LEU A 523 -5.71 2.00 18.67
CA LEU A 523 -6.49 2.91 19.51
C LEU A 523 -7.75 3.39 18.79
N SER A 524 -7.67 3.62 17.47
CA SER A 524 -8.85 3.91 16.66
C SER A 524 -9.76 2.69 16.52
N GLN A 525 -9.20 1.47 16.41
CA GLN A 525 -9.94 0.22 16.48
C GLN A 525 -10.41 -0.11 17.89
N ALA A 526 -9.61 0.16 18.93
CA ALA A 526 -10.03 0.00 20.33
C ALA A 526 -11.18 0.93 20.63
N GLY A 527 -11.18 2.16 20.09
CA GLY A 527 -12.34 3.05 20.14
C GLY A 527 -13.61 2.47 19.49
N ILE A 528 -13.50 1.47 18.62
CA ILE A 528 -14.62 0.67 18.10
C ILE A 528 -14.91 -0.50 19.06
N TYR A 529 -13.88 -1.19 19.56
CA TYR A 529 -14.01 -2.35 20.47
C TYR A 529 -14.37 -2.04 21.92
N THR A 530 -14.22 -0.80 22.37
CA THR A 530 -14.58 -0.35 23.73
C THR A 530 -15.81 0.55 23.74
N ARG A 531 -16.35 0.89 22.56
CA ARG A 531 -17.56 1.71 22.45
C ARG A 531 -18.78 0.86 22.79
N PRO A 532 -19.63 1.31 23.73
CA PRO A 532 -20.86 0.60 24.07
C PRO A 532 -21.65 0.25 22.80
N GLY A 533 -22.00 -1.03 22.65
CA GLY A 533 -22.70 -1.58 21.49
C GLY A 533 -21.81 -2.07 20.34
N LEU A 534 -20.66 -1.47 20.06
CA LEU A 534 -19.78 -1.89 18.95
C LEU A 534 -18.73 -2.94 19.37
N GLY A 535 -18.28 -2.91 20.62
CA GLY A 535 -17.38 -3.92 21.19
C GLY A 535 -17.70 -4.31 22.63
N GLY A 536 -16.78 -5.02 23.30
CA GLY A 536 -17.07 -5.78 24.53
C GLY A 536 -17.61 -7.19 24.24
N ALA A 537 -17.93 -7.95 25.30
CA ALA A 537 -18.40 -9.34 25.19
C ALA A 537 -19.67 -9.48 24.32
N ASP A 538 -20.52 -8.46 24.32
CA ASP A 538 -21.79 -8.43 23.59
C ASP A 538 -21.78 -7.49 22.38
N GLY A 539 -20.61 -6.94 22.01
CA GLY A 539 -20.51 -5.96 20.92
C GLY A 539 -20.61 -6.56 19.53
N TRP A 540 -21.07 -5.76 18.56
CA TRP A 540 -21.21 -6.16 17.16
C TRP A 540 -19.97 -6.86 16.58
N HIS A 541 -18.76 -6.43 16.96
CA HIS A 541 -17.56 -7.08 16.45
C HIS A 541 -17.39 -8.54 16.92
N VAL A 542 -17.62 -8.80 18.21
CA VAL A 542 -17.57 -10.17 18.76
C VAL A 542 -18.65 -11.02 18.11
N GLN A 543 -19.85 -10.46 17.93
CA GLN A 543 -20.93 -11.12 17.19
C GLN A 543 -20.50 -11.46 15.75
N THR A 544 -19.84 -10.56 15.01
CA THR A 544 -19.35 -10.90 13.64
C THR A 544 -18.29 -12.00 13.65
N MET A 545 -17.41 -12.03 14.65
CA MET A 545 -16.40 -13.11 14.79
C MET A 545 -17.03 -14.44 15.18
N LEU A 546 -18.08 -14.43 16.01
CA LEU A 546 -18.86 -15.61 16.37
C LEU A 546 -19.75 -16.11 15.23
N ASN A 547 -20.23 -15.20 14.37
CA ASN A 547 -21.02 -15.57 13.19
C ASN A 547 -20.19 -16.37 12.19
N ARG A 548 -18.88 -16.10 12.03
CA ARG A 548 -18.02 -16.85 11.08
C ARG A 548 -17.98 -18.37 11.33
N PRO A 549 -17.66 -18.88 12.53
CA PRO A 549 -17.72 -20.32 12.78
C PRO A 549 -19.15 -20.86 12.76
N VAL A 550 -20.16 -20.06 13.11
CA VAL A 550 -21.58 -20.46 12.97
C VAL A 550 -21.93 -20.67 11.50
N PHE A 551 -21.55 -19.73 10.63
CA PHE A 551 -21.74 -19.79 9.18
C PHE A 551 -20.96 -20.95 8.55
N ALA A 552 -19.69 -21.14 8.93
CA ALA A 552 -18.89 -22.27 8.47
C ALA A 552 -19.49 -23.62 8.89
N ARG A 553 -19.98 -23.75 10.12
CA ARG A 553 -20.64 -24.99 10.60
C ARG A 553 -22.00 -25.20 9.94
N ALA A 554 -22.77 -24.15 9.70
CA ALA A 554 -24.02 -24.22 8.97
C ALA A 554 -23.76 -24.69 7.53
N ALA A 555 -22.82 -24.04 6.84
CA ALA A 555 -22.37 -24.44 5.51
C ALA A 555 -21.88 -25.90 5.48
N LEU A 556 -21.10 -26.34 6.47
CA LEU A 556 -20.65 -27.73 6.58
C LEU A 556 -21.81 -28.72 6.73
N ARG A 557 -22.76 -28.44 7.63
CA ARG A 557 -23.96 -29.29 7.81
C ARG A 557 -24.78 -29.38 6.51
N GLY A 558 -24.93 -28.26 5.82
CA GLY A 558 -25.64 -28.19 4.54
C GLY A 558 -24.94 -28.98 3.45
N ALA A 559 -23.62 -28.85 3.36
CA ALA A 559 -22.81 -29.62 2.43
C ALA A 559 -22.96 -31.13 2.68
N GLN A 560 -22.87 -31.57 3.94
CA GLN A 560 -23.02 -32.98 4.31
C GLN A 560 -24.41 -33.54 3.99
N ALA A 561 -25.46 -32.74 4.14
CA ALA A 561 -26.83 -33.15 3.82
C ALA A 561 -27.09 -33.22 2.30
N PHE A 562 -26.33 -32.48 1.48
CA PHE A 562 -26.53 -32.35 0.03
C PHE A 562 -25.35 -32.88 -0.78
N GLY A 563 -24.72 -33.99 -0.37
CA GLY A 563 -23.76 -34.72 -1.22
C GLY A 563 -22.28 -34.58 -0.84
N GLY A 564 -21.94 -33.70 0.08
CA GLY A 564 -20.60 -33.60 0.67
C GLY A 564 -19.80 -32.35 0.26
N ILE A 565 -18.64 -32.17 0.87
CA ILE A 565 -17.73 -31.05 0.58
C ILE A 565 -17.13 -31.22 -0.82
N ASP A 566 -16.87 -30.10 -1.50
CA ASP A 566 -16.31 -30.04 -2.86
C ASP A 566 -17.19 -30.66 -3.96
N THR A 567 -18.49 -30.83 -3.66
CA THR A 567 -19.50 -31.24 -4.64
C THR A 567 -20.40 -30.05 -4.99
N VAL A 568 -20.95 -30.03 -6.19
CA VAL A 568 -21.82 -28.91 -6.64
C VAL A 568 -23.11 -28.87 -5.81
N MET A 569 -23.69 -30.04 -5.52
CA MET A 569 -24.85 -30.19 -4.65
C MET A 569 -24.53 -29.75 -3.22
N GLY A 570 -23.35 -30.09 -2.71
CA GLY A 570 -22.94 -29.73 -1.36
C GLY A 570 -22.74 -28.22 -1.21
N ALA A 571 -22.21 -27.53 -2.22
CA ALA A 571 -22.10 -26.07 -2.19
C ALA A 571 -23.48 -25.40 -2.17
N ALA A 572 -24.44 -25.89 -2.97
CA ALA A 572 -25.81 -25.37 -2.93
C ALA A 572 -26.48 -25.62 -1.56
N GLY A 573 -26.33 -26.82 -0.99
CA GLY A 573 -26.83 -27.13 0.36
C GLY A 573 -26.14 -26.32 1.46
N ALA A 574 -24.86 -26.02 1.31
CA ALA A 574 -24.12 -25.16 2.22
C ALA A 574 -24.65 -23.72 2.22
N LEU A 575 -24.93 -23.15 1.04
CA LEU A 575 -25.54 -21.82 0.92
C LEU A 575 -26.97 -21.79 1.43
N MET A 576 -27.70 -22.89 1.25
CA MET A 576 -29.02 -23.09 1.83
C MET A 576 -28.99 -22.96 3.36
N GLU A 577 -28.17 -23.76 4.04
CA GLU A 577 -28.04 -23.72 5.51
C GLU A 577 -27.46 -22.40 6.01
N LEU A 578 -26.55 -21.80 5.26
CA LEU A 578 -26.02 -20.47 5.57
C LEU A 578 -27.15 -19.43 5.64
N SER A 579 -28.07 -19.44 4.68
CA SER A 579 -29.18 -18.50 4.65
C SER A 579 -30.13 -18.66 5.85
N LYS A 580 -30.29 -19.89 6.38
CA LYS A 580 -31.14 -20.17 7.55
C LYS A 580 -30.58 -19.58 8.84
N VAL A 581 -29.25 -19.49 8.95
CA VAL A 581 -28.58 -18.89 10.11
C VAL A 581 -28.34 -17.38 9.94
N GLY A 582 -28.95 -16.76 8.92
CA GLY A 582 -28.85 -15.31 8.67
C GLY A 582 -27.59 -14.89 7.92
N GLY A 583 -26.86 -15.82 7.31
CA GLY A 583 -25.71 -15.49 6.46
C GLY A 583 -26.14 -15.01 5.07
N GLY A 584 -25.57 -13.89 4.62
CA GLY A 584 -25.79 -13.32 3.29
C GLY A 584 -24.77 -13.76 2.24
N LEU A 585 -24.91 -13.23 1.03
CA LEU A 585 -23.97 -13.45 -0.08
C LEU A 585 -22.56 -12.94 0.23
N ASP A 586 -22.45 -11.90 1.06
CA ASP A 586 -21.19 -11.33 1.54
C ASP A 586 -20.38 -12.33 2.40
N ALA A 587 -21.06 -13.23 3.10
CA ALA A 587 -20.44 -14.27 3.93
C ALA A 587 -20.27 -15.61 3.19
N ALA A 588 -20.89 -15.78 2.02
CA ALA A 588 -21.07 -17.06 1.34
C ALA A 588 -19.76 -17.78 0.98
N ALA A 589 -18.85 -17.09 0.27
CA ALA A 589 -17.55 -17.67 -0.10
C ALA A 589 -16.70 -17.99 1.14
N GLY A 590 -16.74 -17.12 2.16
CA GLY A 590 -16.02 -17.34 3.41
C GLY A 590 -16.58 -18.51 4.23
N ALA A 591 -17.90 -18.69 4.23
CA ALA A 591 -18.56 -19.82 4.89
C ALA A 591 -18.25 -21.15 4.20
N LEU A 592 -18.25 -21.19 2.86
CA LEU A 592 -17.85 -22.36 2.08
C LEU A 592 -16.39 -22.74 2.33
N HIS A 593 -15.47 -21.77 2.27
CA HIS A 593 -14.07 -22.04 2.64
C HIS A 593 -13.93 -22.52 4.09
N GLY A 594 -14.67 -21.91 5.03
CA GLY A 594 -14.69 -22.33 6.43
C GLY A 594 -15.24 -23.73 6.65
N ALA A 595 -16.18 -24.16 5.80
CA ALA A 595 -16.72 -25.53 5.77
C ALA A 595 -15.73 -26.55 5.16
N GLY A 596 -14.67 -26.08 4.50
CA GLY A 596 -13.61 -26.93 3.95
C GLY A 596 -13.59 -27.06 2.43
N PHE A 597 -14.41 -26.29 1.70
CA PHE A 597 -14.38 -26.28 0.24
C PHE A 597 -13.06 -25.69 -0.27
N ARG A 598 -12.49 -26.34 -1.29
CA ARG A 598 -11.17 -26.03 -1.89
C ARG A 598 -11.26 -25.57 -3.33
N ASP A 599 -12.25 -26.05 -4.08
CA ASP A 599 -12.45 -25.67 -5.47
C ASP A 599 -13.04 -24.25 -5.55
N GLN A 600 -12.22 -23.30 -5.99
CA GLN A 600 -12.59 -21.89 -6.07
C GLN A 600 -13.63 -21.62 -7.15
N ASP A 601 -13.58 -22.33 -8.29
CA ASP A 601 -14.52 -22.14 -9.39
C ASP A 601 -15.90 -22.66 -8.98
N LEU A 602 -15.95 -23.79 -8.29
CA LEU A 602 -17.18 -24.34 -7.71
C LEU A 602 -17.80 -23.38 -6.69
N ILE A 603 -16.98 -22.81 -5.79
CA ILE A 603 -17.45 -21.81 -4.81
C ILE A 603 -18.05 -20.60 -5.53
N LEU A 604 -17.34 -20.04 -6.52
CA LEU A 604 -17.81 -18.85 -7.24
C LEU A 604 -19.08 -19.13 -8.03
N ASN A 605 -19.16 -20.27 -8.73
CA ASN A 605 -20.35 -20.65 -9.50
C ASN A 605 -21.57 -20.86 -8.59
N ALA A 606 -21.40 -21.50 -7.43
CA ALA A 606 -22.48 -21.67 -6.46
C ALA A 606 -22.95 -20.33 -5.88
N VAL A 607 -22.03 -19.45 -5.49
CA VAL A 607 -22.34 -18.11 -4.95
C VAL A 607 -23.03 -17.24 -6.00
N TYR A 608 -22.54 -17.28 -7.25
CA TYR A 608 -23.11 -16.53 -8.37
C TYR A 608 -24.53 -17.00 -8.72
N SER A 609 -24.73 -18.33 -8.77
CA SER A 609 -26.04 -18.93 -8.99
C SER A 609 -27.05 -18.53 -7.91
N TRP A 610 -26.67 -18.71 -6.63
CA TRP A 610 -27.49 -18.35 -5.49
C TRP A 610 -27.81 -16.85 -5.47
N GLY A 611 -26.83 -16.00 -5.76
CA GLY A 611 -27.00 -14.54 -5.80
C GLY A 611 -27.95 -14.08 -6.89
N THR A 612 -27.84 -14.66 -8.09
CA THR A 612 -28.76 -14.33 -9.18
C THR A 612 -30.19 -14.78 -8.86
N ILE A 613 -30.37 -15.94 -8.22
CA ILE A 613 -31.70 -16.42 -7.84
C ILE A 613 -32.33 -15.52 -6.78
N LEU A 614 -31.55 -15.06 -5.79
CA LEU A 614 -32.03 -14.09 -4.81
C LEU A 614 -32.49 -12.80 -5.49
N HIS A 615 -31.68 -12.24 -6.38
CA HIS A 615 -32.01 -11.02 -7.11
C HIS A 615 -33.27 -11.19 -7.97
N ASN A 616 -33.33 -12.23 -8.81
CA ASN A 616 -34.49 -12.50 -9.66
C ASN A 616 -35.76 -12.77 -8.85
N SER A 617 -35.63 -13.33 -7.63
CA SER A 617 -36.78 -13.59 -6.77
C SER A 617 -37.36 -12.32 -6.10
N GLU A 618 -36.63 -11.20 -6.08
CA GLU A 618 -37.15 -9.93 -5.57
C GLU A 618 -38.24 -9.37 -6.48
N ASP A 619 -38.13 -9.61 -7.79
CA ASP A 619 -39.10 -9.20 -8.81
C ASP A 619 -40.32 -10.14 -8.89
N GLU A 620 -40.28 -11.30 -8.22
CA GLU A 620 -41.40 -12.24 -8.19
C GLU A 620 -42.51 -11.72 -7.28
N THR A 621 -43.70 -11.54 -7.85
CA THR A 621 -44.86 -10.99 -7.13
C THR A 621 -45.53 -12.02 -6.21
N LEU A 622 -44.99 -13.23 -6.07
CA LEU A 622 -45.60 -14.26 -5.22
C LEU A 622 -45.62 -13.83 -3.74
N ALA A 623 -46.71 -14.17 -3.06
CA ALA A 623 -46.87 -13.94 -1.63
C ALA A 623 -45.95 -14.88 -0.85
N ASN A 624 -45.83 -16.13 -1.32
CA ASN A 624 -44.91 -17.11 -0.78
C ASN A 624 -43.47 -16.89 -1.30
N LYS A 625 -42.62 -16.31 -0.45
CA LYS A 625 -41.23 -15.98 -0.80
C LYS A 625 -40.34 -17.20 -1.10
N PRO A 626 -40.36 -18.29 -0.31
CA PRO A 626 -39.67 -19.53 -0.70
C PRO A 626 -40.08 -20.06 -2.09
N LEU A 627 -41.37 -20.03 -2.42
CA LEU A 627 -41.86 -20.45 -3.74
C LEU A 627 -41.37 -19.52 -4.86
N GLY A 628 -41.34 -18.21 -4.64
CA GLY A 628 -40.73 -17.24 -5.57
C GLY A 628 -39.27 -17.56 -5.92
N ARG A 629 -38.47 -17.98 -4.92
CA ARG A 629 -37.09 -18.43 -5.15
C ARG A 629 -37.02 -19.70 -5.99
N VAL A 630 -37.95 -20.64 -5.79
CA VAL A 630 -38.02 -21.86 -6.60
C VAL A 630 -38.38 -21.53 -8.06
N VAL A 631 -39.31 -20.62 -8.29
CA VAL A 631 -39.69 -20.14 -9.63
C VAL A 631 -38.48 -19.52 -10.34
N ALA A 632 -37.80 -18.58 -9.69
CA ALA A 632 -36.59 -17.94 -10.22
C ALA A 632 -35.46 -18.96 -10.49
N ALA A 633 -35.24 -19.89 -9.56
CA ALA A 633 -34.25 -20.95 -9.71
C ALA A 633 -34.57 -21.88 -10.88
N MET A 634 -35.86 -22.20 -11.10
CA MET A 634 -36.29 -23.07 -12.19
C MET A 634 -36.07 -22.40 -13.55
N GLN A 635 -36.39 -21.11 -13.68
CA GLN A 635 -36.12 -20.35 -14.89
C GLN A 635 -34.63 -20.31 -15.22
N ARG A 636 -33.79 -20.02 -14.21
CA ARG A 636 -32.34 -19.95 -14.37
C ARG A 636 -31.74 -21.30 -14.75
N ALA A 637 -32.08 -22.37 -14.02
CA ALA A 637 -31.59 -23.73 -14.30
C ALA A 637 -32.04 -24.24 -15.68
N GLN A 638 -33.27 -23.92 -16.10
CA GLN A 638 -33.73 -24.26 -17.44
C GLN A 638 -32.94 -23.49 -18.51
N HIS A 639 -32.68 -22.20 -18.30
CA HIS A 639 -31.94 -21.38 -19.24
C HIS A 639 -30.50 -21.87 -19.43
N SER A 640 -29.76 -22.12 -18.35
CA SER A 640 -28.38 -22.61 -18.42
C SER A 640 -28.29 -24.02 -18.99
N ALA A 641 -29.20 -24.93 -18.61
CA ALA A 641 -29.26 -26.27 -19.20
C ALA A 641 -29.52 -26.24 -20.71
N LEU A 642 -30.44 -25.38 -21.18
CA LEU A 642 -30.70 -25.21 -22.62
C LEU A 642 -29.53 -24.57 -23.36
N SER A 643 -28.81 -23.63 -22.73
CA SER A 643 -27.61 -23.02 -23.31
C SER A 643 -26.50 -24.04 -23.54
N VAL A 644 -26.25 -24.92 -22.56
CA VAL A 644 -25.31 -26.04 -22.70
C VAL A 644 -25.78 -27.01 -23.78
N ALA A 645 -27.07 -27.36 -23.80
CA ALA A 645 -27.64 -28.25 -24.80
C ALA A 645 -27.45 -27.75 -26.24
N ARG A 646 -27.48 -26.43 -26.45
CA ARG A 646 -27.24 -25.75 -27.74
C ARG A 646 -25.75 -25.54 -28.07
N GLY A 647 -24.83 -25.97 -27.20
CA GLY A 647 -23.39 -25.90 -27.40
C GLY A 647 -22.73 -24.56 -27.04
N GLY A 648 -23.44 -23.63 -26.40
CA GLY A 648 -22.93 -22.30 -26.04
C GLY A 648 -22.73 -22.02 -24.54
N GLY A 649 -23.28 -22.85 -23.65
CA GLY A 649 -23.26 -22.63 -22.20
C GLY A 649 -22.14 -23.34 -21.45
N ASP A 650 -21.83 -22.86 -20.24
CA ASP A 650 -20.91 -23.53 -19.32
C ASP A 650 -21.60 -24.66 -18.52
N MET A 651 -20.96 -25.83 -18.53
CA MET A 651 -21.45 -27.00 -17.80
C MET A 651 -21.36 -26.84 -16.28
N GLN A 652 -20.38 -26.09 -15.76
CA GLN A 652 -20.27 -25.87 -14.31
C GLN A 652 -21.36 -24.92 -13.81
N GLU A 653 -21.63 -23.84 -14.55
CA GLU A 653 -22.76 -22.96 -14.28
C GLU A 653 -24.10 -23.73 -14.29
N ALA A 654 -24.37 -24.52 -15.33
CA ALA A 654 -25.60 -25.30 -15.42
C ALA A 654 -25.74 -26.32 -14.27
N ALA A 655 -24.65 -26.97 -13.87
CA ALA A 655 -24.67 -27.87 -12.72
C ALA A 655 -24.96 -27.12 -11.40
N ALA A 656 -24.37 -25.93 -11.21
CA ALA A 656 -24.58 -25.09 -10.04
C ALA A 656 -26.01 -24.57 -9.95
N ASP A 657 -26.62 -24.18 -11.08
CA ASP A 657 -28.01 -23.73 -11.14
C ASP A 657 -29.00 -24.85 -10.81
N ILE A 658 -28.78 -26.06 -11.34
CA ILE A 658 -29.61 -27.24 -11.02
C ILE A 658 -29.50 -27.59 -9.52
N ALA A 659 -28.29 -27.58 -8.98
CA ALA A 659 -28.08 -27.81 -7.55
C ALA A 659 -28.76 -26.75 -6.68
N THR A 660 -28.69 -25.49 -7.09
CA THR A 660 -29.32 -24.37 -6.39
C THR A 660 -30.84 -24.43 -6.47
N LEU A 661 -31.41 -24.87 -7.59
CA LEU A 661 -32.83 -25.18 -7.71
C LEU A 661 -33.27 -26.24 -6.69
N ARG A 662 -32.50 -27.34 -6.56
CA ARG A 662 -32.81 -28.40 -5.59
C ARG A 662 -32.70 -27.95 -4.14
N ALA A 663 -31.75 -27.07 -3.84
CA ALA A 663 -31.62 -26.45 -2.53
C ALA A 663 -32.79 -25.50 -2.21
N ASN A 664 -33.22 -24.66 -3.16
CA ASN A 664 -34.39 -23.80 -2.96
C ASN A 664 -35.70 -24.59 -2.86
N ALA A 665 -35.84 -25.69 -3.60
CA ALA A 665 -36.99 -26.60 -3.46
C ALA A 665 -37.01 -27.25 -2.06
N ALA A 666 -35.84 -27.58 -1.49
CA ALA A 666 -35.76 -28.07 -0.12
C ALA A 666 -36.14 -26.99 0.90
N LEU A 667 -35.68 -25.75 0.73
CA LEU A 667 -36.13 -24.63 1.58
C LEU A 667 -37.64 -24.44 1.54
N TYR A 668 -38.24 -24.55 0.35
CA TYR A 668 -39.69 -24.47 0.21
C TYR A 668 -40.36 -25.63 0.97
N ARG A 669 -39.86 -26.86 0.85
CA ARG A 669 -40.39 -27.99 1.62
C ARG A 669 -40.24 -27.81 3.12
N GLU A 670 -39.13 -27.26 3.59
CA GLU A 670 -38.91 -27.03 5.03
C GLU A 670 -39.82 -25.95 5.60
N ALA A 671 -40.17 -24.93 4.81
CA ALA A 671 -41.14 -23.91 5.22
C ALA A 671 -42.57 -24.48 5.38
N TYR A 672 -42.86 -25.60 4.71
CA TYR A 672 -44.15 -26.28 4.73
C TYR A 672 -43.97 -27.78 5.09
N PRO A 673 -43.54 -28.08 6.34
CA PRO A 673 -43.11 -29.41 6.75
C PRO A 673 -44.30 -30.32 7.11
N GLY A 674 -45.25 -30.53 6.18
CA GLY A 674 -46.31 -31.55 6.32
C GLY A 674 -47.10 -31.52 7.64
N GLY A 675 -47.68 -32.67 8.01
CA GLY A 675 -48.20 -32.91 9.37
C GLY A 675 -49.67 -32.53 9.62
N VAL A 676 -50.42 -32.15 8.60
CA VAL A 676 -51.86 -31.88 8.76
C VAL A 676 -52.65 -33.17 8.59
N THR A 677 -53.28 -33.62 9.68
CA THR A 677 -54.23 -34.72 9.66
C THR A 677 -55.56 -34.22 9.08
N LEU A 678 -55.98 -34.80 7.96
CA LEU A 678 -57.31 -34.59 7.39
C LEU A 678 -58.26 -35.70 7.86
N ASP A 679 -59.55 -35.39 7.95
CA ASP A 679 -60.62 -36.34 8.26
C ASP A 679 -60.36 -37.17 9.54
N GLY A 680 -59.70 -36.58 10.54
CA GLY A 680 -59.34 -37.26 11.79
C GLY A 680 -58.34 -38.42 11.62
N GLY A 681 -57.70 -38.54 10.45
CA GLY A 681 -56.75 -39.60 10.11
C GLY A 681 -57.35 -40.74 9.28
N ALA A 682 -58.62 -40.61 8.87
CA ALA A 682 -59.22 -41.54 7.93
C ALA A 682 -58.54 -41.45 6.55
N GLU A 683 -58.37 -42.59 5.88
CA GLU A 683 -57.77 -42.65 4.53
C GLU A 683 -58.66 -41.98 3.48
N ASP A 684 -59.98 -42.09 3.65
CA ASP A 684 -61.00 -41.54 2.77
C ASP A 684 -62.00 -40.69 3.57
N GLY A 685 -62.16 -39.43 3.18
CA GLY A 685 -63.10 -38.51 3.79
C GLY A 685 -63.35 -37.26 2.94
N PRO A 686 -64.32 -36.42 3.31
CA PRO A 686 -64.70 -35.25 2.53
C PRO A 686 -63.55 -34.25 2.36
N GLN A 687 -62.71 -34.06 3.39
CA GLN A 687 -61.55 -33.17 3.29
C GLN A 687 -60.53 -33.72 2.30
N ARG A 688 -60.21 -35.02 2.39
CA ARG A 688 -59.29 -35.74 1.50
C ARG A 688 -59.78 -35.74 0.05
N ALA A 689 -61.08 -35.92 -0.17
CA ALA A 689 -61.70 -35.91 -1.49
C ALA A 689 -61.53 -34.55 -2.18
N PHE A 690 -61.84 -33.45 -1.47
CA PHE A 690 -61.66 -32.10 -2.02
C PHE A 690 -60.19 -31.81 -2.33
N VAL A 691 -59.27 -32.05 -1.39
CA VAL A 691 -57.86 -31.69 -1.63
C VAL A 691 -57.24 -32.55 -2.73
N SER A 692 -57.64 -33.82 -2.86
CA SER A 692 -57.15 -34.69 -3.93
C SER A 692 -57.67 -34.25 -5.30
N ASP A 693 -58.95 -33.87 -5.39
CA ASP A 693 -59.54 -33.28 -6.60
C ASP A 693 -58.89 -31.93 -6.96
N TYR A 694 -58.64 -31.07 -5.98
CA TYR A 694 -57.93 -29.82 -6.18
C TYR A 694 -56.51 -30.04 -6.70
N MET A 695 -55.75 -30.96 -6.10
CA MET A 695 -54.37 -31.24 -6.50
C MET A 695 -54.27 -31.92 -7.87
N ALA A 696 -55.34 -32.57 -8.33
CA ALA A 696 -55.44 -33.10 -9.69
C ALA A 696 -55.82 -32.01 -10.70
N ASN A 697 -56.77 -31.14 -10.35
CA ASN A 697 -57.34 -30.11 -11.21
C ASN A 697 -57.45 -28.77 -10.46
N PRO A 698 -56.33 -28.03 -10.30
CA PRO A 698 -56.31 -26.80 -9.53
C PRO A 698 -57.01 -25.68 -10.31
N THR A 699 -58.01 -25.04 -9.70
CA THR A 699 -58.73 -23.92 -10.29
C THR A 699 -58.90 -22.77 -9.31
N SER A 700 -58.92 -21.53 -9.82
CA SER A 700 -59.14 -20.33 -9.01
C SER A 700 -60.45 -20.37 -8.21
N PRO A 701 -61.61 -20.79 -8.77
CA PRO A 701 -62.85 -20.87 -8.01
C PRO A 701 -62.79 -21.83 -6.82
N LYS A 702 -62.14 -23.00 -6.95
CA LYS A 702 -62.03 -23.98 -5.86
C LYS A 702 -61.23 -23.44 -4.67
N ILE A 703 -60.08 -22.81 -4.92
CA ILE A 703 -59.24 -22.29 -3.83
C ILE A 703 -59.86 -21.06 -3.17
N LEU A 704 -60.55 -20.20 -3.93
CA LEU A 704 -61.25 -19.03 -3.38
C LEU A 704 -62.45 -19.45 -2.52
N ALA A 705 -63.20 -20.47 -2.92
CA ALA A 705 -64.27 -21.03 -2.10
C ALA A 705 -63.72 -21.60 -0.78
N LEU A 706 -62.61 -22.36 -0.85
CA LEU A 706 -61.96 -22.86 0.36
C LEU A 706 -61.46 -21.73 1.27
N GLN A 707 -60.90 -20.65 0.69
CA GLN A 707 -60.42 -19.49 1.42
C GLN A 707 -61.55 -18.72 2.12
N LYS A 708 -62.68 -18.48 1.44
CA LYS A 708 -63.89 -17.89 2.05
C LYS A 708 -64.36 -18.71 3.25
N LEU A 709 -64.48 -20.04 3.07
CA LEU A 709 -64.90 -20.94 4.14
C LEU A 709 -63.92 -20.90 5.32
N SER A 710 -62.61 -20.89 5.05
CA SER A 710 -61.59 -20.76 6.10
C SER A 710 -61.65 -19.43 6.86
N GLY A 711 -62.09 -18.36 6.19
CA GLY A 711 -62.30 -17.04 6.79
C GLY A 711 -63.58 -16.92 7.62
N GLY A 712 -64.39 -17.99 7.69
CA GLY A 712 -65.68 -18.00 8.38
C GLY A 712 -66.83 -17.40 7.57
N GLU A 713 -66.62 -17.15 6.28
CA GLU A 713 -67.69 -16.70 5.38
C GLU A 713 -68.56 -17.89 4.93
N ALA A 714 -69.87 -17.68 4.92
CA ALA A 714 -70.80 -18.68 4.41
C ALA A 714 -70.68 -18.80 2.88
N LEU A 715 -70.53 -20.02 2.37
CA LEU A 715 -70.50 -20.28 0.94
C LEU A 715 -71.91 -20.14 0.36
N ASN A 716 -72.02 -19.43 -0.78
CA ASN A 716 -73.28 -19.36 -1.52
C ASN A 716 -73.43 -20.56 -2.48
N GLU A 717 -74.59 -20.70 -3.12
CA GLU A 717 -74.88 -21.80 -4.04
C GLU A 717 -73.87 -21.89 -5.21
N ASP A 718 -73.40 -20.74 -5.68
CA ASP A 718 -72.38 -20.63 -6.73
C ASP A 718 -70.99 -21.12 -6.26
N ASP A 719 -70.59 -20.80 -5.03
CA ASP A 719 -69.33 -21.26 -4.41
C ASP A 719 -69.37 -22.80 -4.18
N HIS A 720 -70.53 -23.35 -3.80
CA HIS A 720 -70.73 -24.80 -3.71
C HIS A 720 -70.66 -25.47 -5.09
N ALA A 721 -71.31 -24.92 -6.11
CA ALA A 721 -71.25 -25.44 -7.48
C ALA A 721 -69.81 -25.42 -8.02
N LYS A 722 -69.08 -24.32 -7.80
CA LYS A 722 -67.68 -24.12 -8.23
C LYS A 722 -66.67 -25.03 -7.51
N SER A 723 -66.98 -25.45 -6.29
CA SER A 723 -66.19 -26.43 -5.52
C SER A 723 -66.63 -27.88 -5.77
N GLY A 724 -67.57 -28.13 -6.69
CA GLY A 724 -68.10 -29.46 -6.98
C GLY A 724 -68.96 -30.04 -5.84
N GLY A 725 -69.45 -29.20 -4.93
CA GLY A 725 -70.21 -29.60 -3.75
C GLY A 725 -69.37 -30.20 -2.62
N LEU A 726 -68.06 -30.38 -2.82
CA LEU A 726 -67.16 -31.10 -1.92
C LEU A 726 -66.83 -30.33 -0.62
N LEU A 727 -67.14 -29.03 -0.54
CA LEU A 727 -66.99 -28.23 0.68
C LEU A 727 -68.24 -28.24 1.59
N THR A 728 -69.28 -28.98 1.23
CA THR A 728 -70.53 -29.03 2.00
C THR A 728 -70.32 -29.73 3.34
N GLY A 729 -70.65 -29.05 4.44
CA GLY A 729 -70.51 -29.58 5.79
C GLY A 729 -69.08 -29.55 6.35
N ILE A 730 -68.15 -28.88 5.67
CA ILE A 730 -66.79 -28.64 6.18
C ILE A 730 -66.81 -27.40 7.08
N ASP A 731 -66.27 -27.54 8.29
CA ASP A 731 -66.12 -26.42 9.24
C ASP A 731 -64.96 -25.49 8.83
N PRO A 732 -65.01 -24.17 9.14
CA PRO A 732 -63.91 -23.25 8.86
C PRO A 732 -62.53 -23.70 9.34
N VAL A 733 -62.44 -24.40 10.49
CA VAL A 733 -61.16 -24.92 11.01
C VAL A 733 -60.61 -26.03 10.12
N ASP A 734 -61.49 -26.92 9.65
CA ASP A 734 -61.11 -27.99 8.73
C ASP A 734 -60.77 -27.45 7.33
N ALA A 735 -61.46 -26.41 6.86
CA ALA A 735 -61.11 -25.70 5.65
C ALA A 735 -59.70 -25.07 5.73
N ALA A 736 -59.35 -24.45 6.86
CA ALA A 736 -58.00 -23.92 7.10
C ALA A 736 -56.93 -25.04 7.10
N ARG A 737 -57.24 -26.21 7.69
CA ARG A 737 -56.37 -27.39 7.63
C ARG A 737 -56.18 -27.88 6.20
N MET A 738 -57.24 -27.94 5.40
CA MET A 738 -57.17 -28.32 4.00
C MET A 738 -56.27 -27.35 3.19
N MET A 739 -56.36 -26.04 3.42
CA MET A 739 -55.45 -25.07 2.80
C MET A 739 -54.00 -25.32 3.18
N GLN A 740 -53.72 -25.57 4.46
CA GLN A 740 -52.37 -25.90 4.92
C GLN A 740 -51.87 -27.22 4.32
N TRP A 741 -52.75 -28.21 4.17
CA TRP A 741 -52.43 -29.49 3.51
C TRP A 741 -52.07 -29.28 2.03
N ILE A 742 -52.83 -28.48 1.29
CA ILE A 742 -52.54 -28.15 -0.12
C ILE A 742 -51.14 -27.54 -0.25
N GLY A 743 -50.82 -26.52 0.56
CA GLY A 743 -49.49 -25.90 0.53
C GLY A 743 -48.35 -26.86 0.89
N ASN A 744 -48.60 -27.77 1.85
CA ASN A 744 -47.64 -28.83 2.22
C ASN A 744 -47.42 -29.83 1.08
N GLU A 745 -48.47 -30.22 0.37
CA GLU A 745 -48.41 -31.15 -0.74
C GLU A 745 -47.73 -30.52 -1.97
N ASP A 746 -48.02 -29.26 -2.27
CA ASP A 746 -47.33 -28.50 -3.33
C ASP A 746 -45.81 -28.44 -3.09
N ALA A 747 -45.39 -28.15 -1.86
CA ALA A 747 -43.98 -28.10 -1.49
C ALA A 747 -43.31 -29.47 -1.59
N LYS A 748 -44.00 -30.55 -1.20
CA LYS A 748 -43.52 -31.94 -1.34
C LYS A 748 -43.37 -32.33 -2.81
N ARG A 749 -44.42 -32.17 -3.63
CA ARG A 749 -44.40 -32.51 -5.06
C ARG A 749 -43.35 -31.71 -5.82
N THR A 750 -43.16 -30.44 -5.46
CA THR A 750 -42.11 -29.59 -6.04
C THR A 750 -40.72 -30.16 -5.75
N LEU A 751 -40.44 -30.53 -4.50
CA LEU A 751 -39.17 -31.14 -4.12
C LEU A 751 -38.91 -32.46 -4.86
N GLU A 752 -39.93 -33.32 -4.95
CA GLU A 752 -39.86 -34.62 -5.64
C GLU A 752 -39.63 -34.43 -7.15
N ALA A 753 -40.36 -33.53 -7.79
CA ALA A 753 -40.20 -33.25 -9.22
C ALA A 753 -38.82 -32.66 -9.54
N VAL A 754 -38.31 -31.74 -8.72
CA VAL A 754 -36.94 -31.21 -8.86
C VAL A 754 -35.89 -32.29 -8.55
N GLY A 755 -36.13 -33.17 -7.58
CA GLY A 755 -35.25 -34.30 -7.29
C GLY A 755 -35.04 -35.20 -8.51
N ARG A 756 -36.13 -35.50 -9.24
CA ARG A 756 -36.05 -36.27 -10.50
C ARG A 756 -35.20 -35.56 -11.57
N ILE A 757 -35.26 -34.23 -11.66
CA ILE A 757 -34.37 -33.45 -12.56
C ILE A 757 -32.90 -33.61 -12.16
N VAL A 758 -32.58 -33.54 -10.86
CA VAL A 758 -31.18 -33.71 -10.40
C VAL A 758 -30.66 -35.11 -10.72
N GLU A 759 -31.51 -36.12 -10.59
CA GLU A 759 -31.17 -37.50 -10.93
C GLU A 759 -30.91 -37.67 -12.42
N ASN A 760 -31.74 -37.06 -13.28
CA ASN A 760 -31.60 -37.15 -14.73
C ASN A 760 -31.93 -35.80 -15.43
N PRO A 761 -30.97 -34.85 -15.46
CA PRO A 761 -31.20 -33.54 -16.06
C PRO A 761 -31.32 -33.59 -17.59
N ALA A 762 -31.00 -34.75 -18.19
CA ALA A 762 -31.14 -35.01 -19.61
C ALA A 762 -32.55 -35.47 -20.00
N ASP A 763 -33.52 -35.57 -19.09
CA ASP A 763 -34.89 -35.93 -19.45
C ASP A 763 -35.78 -34.68 -19.50
N VAL A 764 -36.19 -34.29 -20.70
CA VAL A 764 -37.05 -33.13 -20.95
C VAL A 764 -38.43 -33.28 -20.30
N GLN A 765 -38.95 -34.51 -20.15
CA GLN A 765 -40.24 -34.70 -19.49
C GLN A 765 -40.16 -34.37 -18.00
N LEU A 766 -39.05 -34.68 -17.34
CA LEU A 766 -38.85 -34.31 -15.93
C LEU A 766 -38.83 -32.79 -15.75
N TRP A 767 -38.23 -32.04 -16.69
CA TRP A 767 -38.29 -30.58 -16.71
C TRP A 767 -39.71 -30.05 -16.91
N ARG A 768 -40.49 -30.66 -17.81
CA ARG A 768 -41.90 -30.29 -18.05
C ARG A 768 -42.77 -30.58 -16.83
N ASP A 769 -42.59 -31.73 -16.21
CA ASP A 769 -43.30 -32.15 -15.00
C ASP A 769 -43.02 -31.18 -13.84
N ALA A 770 -41.74 -30.92 -13.54
CA ALA A 770 -41.41 -29.98 -12.46
C ALA A 770 -41.92 -28.58 -12.74
N ARG A 771 -41.83 -28.11 -13.99
CA ARG A 771 -42.37 -26.80 -14.38
C ARG A 771 -43.88 -26.74 -14.20
N ARG A 772 -44.60 -27.81 -14.55
CA ARG A 772 -46.05 -27.90 -14.32
C ARG A 772 -46.36 -27.84 -12.83
N THR A 773 -45.68 -28.64 -12.02
CA THR A 773 -45.85 -28.65 -10.56
C THR A 773 -45.59 -27.28 -9.94
N ILE A 774 -44.46 -26.63 -10.27
CA ILE A 774 -44.09 -25.31 -9.76
C ILE A 774 -45.08 -24.23 -10.26
N SER A 775 -45.50 -24.29 -11.52
CA SER A 775 -46.50 -23.37 -12.06
C SER A 775 -47.86 -23.53 -11.39
N ASN A 776 -48.26 -24.76 -11.04
CA ASN A 776 -49.52 -25.01 -10.33
C ASN A 776 -49.45 -24.41 -8.92
N ALA A 777 -48.39 -24.70 -8.16
CA ALA A 777 -48.17 -24.12 -6.84
C ALA A 777 -48.14 -22.58 -6.88
N ALA A 778 -47.46 -21.99 -7.87
CA ALA A 778 -47.42 -20.54 -8.06
C ALA A 778 -48.80 -19.95 -8.39
N SER A 779 -49.61 -20.67 -9.17
CA SER A 779 -50.98 -20.23 -9.49
C SER A 779 -51.88 -20.30 -8.26
N THR A 780 -51.76 -21.36 -7.47
CA THR A 780 -52.45 -21.51 -6.18
C THR A 780 -52.12 -20.36 -5.22
N ASP A 781 -50.85 -20.01 -5.09
CA ASP A 781 -50.40 -18.85 -4.28
C ASP A 781 -51.01 -17.54 -4.80
N GLN A 782 -50.89 -17.27 -6.11
CA GLN A 782 -51.42 -16.06 -6.74
C GLN A 782 -52.94 -15.91 -6.54
N TRP A 783 -53.71 -16.98 -6.76
CA TRP A 783 -55.15 -16.97 -6.54
C TRP A 783 -55.49 -16.71 -5.08
N SER A 784 -54.79 -17.36 -4.14
CA SER A 784 -55.01 -17.18 -2.70
C SER A 784 -54.63 -15.77 -2.21
N ALA A 785 -53.66 -15.13 -2.85
CA ALA A 785 -53.19 -13.78 -2.52
C ALA A 785 -53.98 -12.68 -3.25
N GLY A 786 -54.91 -13.03 -4.14
CA GLY A 786 -55.63 -12.07 -4.98
C GLY A 786 -54.75 -11.37 -6.03
N LEU A 787 -53.63 -11.99 -6.39
CA LEU A 787 -52.68 -11.45 -7.35
C LEU A 787 -52.93 -12.02 -8.74
N ASN A 788 -52.85 -11.16 -9.75
CA ASN A 788 -53.00 -11.58 -11.15
C ASN A 788 -51.68 -12.11 -11.71
N ARG A 789 -51.79 -13.14 -12.53
CA ARG A 789 -50.70 -13.63 -13.36
C ARG A 789 -50.37 -12.58 -14.44
N THR A 790 -49.13 -12.13 -14.47
CA THR A 790 -48.57 -11.26 -15.52
C THR A 790 -47.70 -12.08 -16.46
N THR A 791 -47.25 -11.44 -17.55
CA THR A 791 -46.30 -12.03 -18.50
C THR A 791 -44.91 -12.27 -17.91
N THR A 792 -44.62 -11.73 -16.73
CA THR A 792 -43.27 -11.72 -16.13
C THR A 792 -43.17 -12.39 -14.75
N ASN A 793 -44.28 -12.60 -14.03
CA ASN A 793 -44.28 -13.06 -12.63
C ASN A 793 -44.64 -14.55 -12.44
N SER A 794 -44.48 -15.38 -13.49
CA SER A 794 -44.84 -16.80 -13.43
C SER A 794 -44.16 -17.63 -14.52
N LEU A 795 -43.83 -18.88 -14.21
CA LEU A 795 -43.36 -19.86 -15.20
C LEU A 795 -44.48 -20.16 -16.20
N ALA A 796 -44.32 -19.79 -17.47
CA ALA A 796 -45.31 -20.14 -18.50
C ALA A 796 -45.56 -21.68 -18.50
N PRO A 797 -46.80 -22.17 -18.56
CA PRO A 797 -47.05 -23.61 -18.58
C PRO A 797 -46.44 -24.25 -19.84
N PRO A 798 -45.91 -25.48 -19.76
CA PRO A 798 -45.44 -26.18 -20.94
C PRO A 798 -46.63 -26.45 -21.90
N PRO A 799 -46.47 -26.31 -23.23
CA PRO A 799 -47.53 -26.60 -24.19
C PRO A 799 -47.96 -28.07 -24.11
N SER A 800 -49.26 -28.34 -24.26
CA SER A 800 -49.87 -29.68 -24.13
C SER A 800 -49.38 -30.68 -25.17
N ASP A 801 -49.08 -30.22 -26.39
CA ASP A 801 -48.98 -31.11 -27.57
C ASP A 801 -47.78 -30.88 -28.50
N GLN A 802 -46.71 -30.20 -28.06
CA GLN A 802 -45.53 -30.07 -28.92
C GLN A 802 -44.56 -31.25 -28.81
N PRO A 803 -44.18 -31.88 -29.94
CA PRO A 803 -42.99 -32.74 -29.99
C PRO A 803 -41.79 -31.92 -29.52
N ASN A 804 -40.80 -32.60 -28.93
CA ASN A 804 -39.53 -32.01 -28.48
C ASN A 804 -39.07 -30.83 -29.36
N PRO A 805 -39.07 -29.57 -28.88
CA PRO A 805 -38.43 -28.51 -29.60
C PRO A 805 -36.91 -28.71 -29.45
N GLY A 806 -36.32 -29.53 -30.33
CA GLY A 806 -34.86 -29.70 -30.44
C GLY A 806 -34.30 -31.12 -30.54
N SER A 807 -35.02 -32.11 -31.07
CA SER A 807 -34.44 -33.46 -31.32
C SER A 807 -33.29 -33.49 -32.33
N GLU A 808 -32.93 -32.37 -32.96
CA GLU A 808 -31.84 -32.31 -33.94
C GLU A 808 -30.63 -31.46 -33.50
N THR A 809 -30.69 -30.74 -32.39
CA THR A 809 -29.58 -29.85 -31.94
C THR A 809 -29.20 -29.95 -30.46
N VAL A 810 -29.85 -30.83 -29.69
CA VAL A 810 -29.55 -31.03 -28.26
C VAL A 810 -28.47 -32.09 -28.09
N ASN A 811 -27.30 -31.69 -27.58
CA ASN A 811 -26.24 -32.63 -27.22
C ASN A 811 -26.57 -33.35 -25.89
N TRP A 812 -27.26 -34.49 -25.97
CA TRP A 812 -27.62 -35.31 -24.81
C TRP A 812 -26.42 -35.83 -24.02
N ALA A 813 -25.23 -35.93 -24.62
CA ALA A 813 -24.01 -36.30 -23.92
C ALA A 813 -23.53 -35.17 -22.97
N ALA A 814 -23.72 -33.90 -23.37
CA ALA A 814 -23.41 -32.74 -22.52
C ALA A 814 -24.33 -32.66 -21.30
N LEU A 815 -25.63 -32.97 -21.46
CA LEU A 815 -26.58 -33.03 -20.34
C LEU A 815 -26.30 -34.20 -19.38
N LYS A 816 -25.87 -35.37 -19.90
CA LYS A 816 -25.38 -36.48 -19.06
C LYS A 816 -24.08 -36.13 -18.32
N ALA A 817 -23.21 -35.33 -18.94
CA ALA A 817 -21.99 -34.84 -18.30
C ALA A 817 -22.29 -33.85 -17.16
N ILE A 818 -23.34 -33.03 -17.29
CA ILE A 818 -23.87 -32.22 -16.19
C ILE A 818 -24.31 -33.12 -15.02
N ALA A 819 -25.08 -34.17 -15.28
CA ALA A 819 -25.52 -35.12 -14.25
C ALA A 819 -24.33 -35.74 -13.45
N ASN A 820 -23.27 -36.12 -14.16
CA ASN A 820 -22.06 -36.67 -13.53
C ASN A 820 -21.29 -35.63 -12.71
N ARG A 821 -21.35 -34.35 -13.09
CA ARG A 821 -20.74 -33.24 -12.34
C ARG A 821 -21.60 -32.74 -11.18
N THR A 822 -22.92 -32.86 -11.26
CA THR A 822 -23.81 -32.55 -10.13
C THR A 822 -23.70 -33.61 -9.02
N ARG A 823 -23.41 -34.85 -9.38
CA ARG A 823 -23.22 -35.97 -8.42
C ARG A 823 -21.80 -36.07 -7.84
N ARG A 824 -20.81 -35.46 -8.50
CA ARG A 824 -19.42 -35.34 -8.01
C ARG A 824 -19.24 -34.02 -7.29
#